data_AF-A0A507BXC3-F1
#
_entry.id   AF-A0A507BXC3-F1
#
_cell.length_a   1.000
_cell.length_b   1.000
_cell.length_c   1.000
_cell.angle_alpha   90.00
_cell.angle_beta   90.00
_cell.angle_gamma   90.00
#
_symmetry.space_group_name_H-M   'P 1'
#
loop_
_entity.id
_entity.type
_entity.pdbx_description
1 polymer ?
#
loop_
_entity_poly.entity_id
_entity_poly.type
_entity_poly.pdbx_seq_one_letter_code
_entity_poly.pdbx_strand_id
1 'polypeptide(L)'
;MADTVGKVITCKAAVAWAAKQPLSIETVEVGTPRAGEVRIKLFATGVCHTDAYTLSGADPEGKFPVIMGHEGGGIVESIGEGVTSLAPGDHVIPLYIPECRKCKFCTSGKTNLCSVVRETQGAGLMPDNTSRFTCKGQQIFHYMGTSTFSEYTVALEISVVKVNPTAPLDRVCLLGCGVTTGYGAAVITAKVEPGSIVAVFGLGGVGLSVIQGARKCGAKRIIGIDMNETKFDLAKKLGATECVNPKDFAGKPIQTVLVEMTDGGVDYSFECIGNVDVMRAALECCHKGWGQSIIIGVAASGQEIKTRPFQLVTGRTWKGSAFGGVKGRTQLPDFVEDYLGGKLDLDSYVTHSFSLDDINKAFDVMHAGESIRSAVNVYSPLRPTNHPVSSISATVIFAHATGFCKETWEPTIQRLFETSPNVETCVAFDARNHGDSALLNPQFIKDQSPPPMEWDVGGQDCAKVVDFVLSLWNAADAKKPLDRKSGKRRVLIGCGLSFGGAQIAGSAALRTSAYSALVLIEPIIYPMVTEEPSQPVRNPLAESAGRRKNGFSSLQEVYANFTSKGFFKVWQDDALWAYINGAFYEEGGKYWLKCTPVQESASFWGSRTSTVFNKLPAIQAPTYIVSATKHNLADLPIKLPSGETIGKDAGIAKTLPRCIEVVRVATGHMIPQEDKEFVAKYINKVVQQTEDRVSEGIRMMPGKL
;
A
#
# COMPACT_ATOMS: atom_id res chain seq x y z
N MET A 1 11.62 9.53 18.35
CA MET A 1 10.82 10.63 17.76
C MET A 1 11.35 10.87 16.36
N ALA A 2 10.49 11.13 15.37
CA ALA A 2 10.96 11.36 13.99
C ALA A 2 11.89 12.59 13.92
N ASP A 3 12.92 12.55 13.08
CA ASP A 3 13.93 13.64 12.96
C ASP A 3 13.36 14.99 12.49
N THR A 4 12.10 15.00 12.06
CA THR A 4 11.35 16.12 11.48
C THR A 4 10.47 16.89 12.49
N VAL A 5 10.29 16.38 13.72
CA VAL A 5 9.45 17.03 14.74
C VAL A 5 9.98 18.42 15.08
N GLY A 6 9.09 19.42 15.10
CA GLY A 6 9.45 20.81 15.40
C GLY A 6 10.25 21.53 14.31
N LYS A 7 10.41 20.92 13.13
CA LYS A 7 11.10 21.51 11.97
C LYS A 7 10.15 21.68 10.79
N VAL A 8 10.43 22.67 9.93
CA VAL A 8 9.79 22.78 8.61
C VAL A 8 10.18 21.56 7.78
N ILE A 9 9.23 20.98 7.05
CA ILE A 9 9.47 19.88 6.11
C ILE A 9 9.44 20.44 4.69
N THR A 10 10.42 20.08 3.89
CA THR A 10 10.39 20.30 2.44
C THR A 10 9.91 19.02 1.76
N CYS A 11 8.84 19.09 0.98
CA CYS A 11 8.25 17.92 0.33
C CYS A 11 7.58 18.28 -1.00
N LYS A 12 7.15 17.26 -1.76
CA LYS A 12 6.43 17.43 -3.03
C LYS A 12 4.95 17.70 -2.79
N ALA A 13 4.38 18.62 -3.57
CA ALA A 13 2.94 18.88 -3.62
C ALA A 13 2.49 19.28 -5.03
N ALA A 14 1.21 19.06 -5.33
CA ALA A 14 0.57 19.57 -6.53
C ALA A 14 -0.11 20.91 -6.22
N VAL A 15 0.48 22.00 -6.70
CA VAL A 15 0.03 23.37 -6.47
C VAL A 15 -0.80 23.85 -7.66
N ALA A 16 -2.02 24.31 -7.39
CA ALA A 16 -2.80 25.07 -8.35
C ALA A 16 -2.45 26.55 -8.23
N TRP A 17 -1.69 27.07 -9.20
CA TRP A 17 -1.29 28.47 -9.20
C TRP A 17 -2.41 29.43 -9.58
N ALA A 18 -3.33 28.99 -10.44
CA ALA A 18 -4.49 29.76 -10.88
C ALA A 18 -5.61 28.82 -11.34
N ALA A 19 -6.84 29.34 -11.40
CA ALA A 19 -7.96 28.62 -11.98
C ALA A 19 -7.71 28.27 -13.46
N LYS A 20 -8.25 27.13 -13.89
CA LYS A 20 -8.20 26.59 -15.27
C LYS A 20 -6.79 26.28 -15.79
N GLN A 21 -5.80 26.26 -14.92
CA GLN A 21 -4.44 25.83 -15.25
C GLN A 21 -4.20 24.41 -14.71
N PRO A 22 -3.33 23.60 -15.36
CA PRO A 22 -2.90 22.33 -14.79
C PRO A 22 -2.24 22.52 -13.42
N LEU A 23 -2.31 21.49 -12.58
CA LEU A 23 -1.58 21.47 -11.31
C LEU A 23 -0.08 21.40 -11.60
N SER A 24 0.71 22.23 -10.91
CA SER A 24 2.17 22.19 -10.99
C SER A 24 2.73 21.35 -9.85
N ILE A 25 3.63 20.42 -10.16
CA ILE A 25 4.35 19.67 -9.15
C ILE A 25 5.50 20.54 -8.64
N GLU A 26 5.42 20.91 -7.37
CA GLU A 26 6.36 21.83 -6.74
C GLU A 26 6.99 21.18 -5.51
N THR A 27 8.18 21.68 -5.16
CA THR A 27 8.75 21.47 -3.83
C THR A 27 8.24 22.58 -2.92
N VAL A 28 7.53 22.21 -1.86
CA VAL A 28 6.89 23.13 -0.91
C VAL A 28 7.47 22.98 0.49
N GLU A 29 7.35 24.03 1.29
CA GLU A 29 7.68 24.06 2.70
C GLU A 29 6.40 23.92 3.53
N VAL A 30 6.37 22.89 4.38
CA VAL A 30 5.28 22.59 5.31
C VAL A 30 5.71 22.93 6.72
N GLY A 31 5.07 23.93 7.30
CA GLY A 31 5.32 24.41 8.66
C GLY A 31 5.08 23.36 9.74
N THR A 32 5.52 23.66 10.96
CA THR A 32 5.24 22.84 12.14
C THR A 32 3.78 22.99 12.57
N PRO A 33 3.13 21.92 13.07
CA PRO A 33 1.79 22.05 13.64
C PRO A 33 1.82 22.94 14.89
N ARG A 34 0.89 23.90 14.98
CA ARG A 34 0.67 24.75 16.16
C ARG A 34 -0.37 24.13 17.10
N ALA A 35 -0.79 24.87 18.12
CA ALA A 35 -1.76 24.38 19.10
C ALA A 35 -3.05 23.86 18.44
N GLY A 36 -3.47 22.64 18.80
CA GLY A 36 -4.64 21.96 18.24
C GLY A 36 -4.47 21.45 16.80
N GLU A 37 -3.27 21.52 16.22
CA GLU A 37 -2.97 21.06 14.87
C GLU A 37 -2.17 19.76 14.86
N VAL A 38 -2.30 19.00 13.79
CA VAL A 38 -1.55 17.78 13.54
C VAL A 38 -0.94 17.84 12.15
N ARG A 39 0.31 17.39 12.02
CA ARG A 39 0.97 17.22 10.73
C ARG A 39 0.93 15.75 10.35
N ILE A 40 0.46 15.48 9.14
CA ILE A 40 0.16 14.15 8.63
C ILE A 40 1.03 13.90 7.42
N LYS A 41 1.72 12.76 7.40
CA LYS A 41 2.34 12.20 6.20
C LYS A 41 1.28 11.47 5.38
N LEU A 42 0.97 11.96 4.20
CA LEU A 42 -0.05 11.34 3.34
C LEU A 42 0.56 10.25 2.45
N PHE A 43 -0.15 9.13 2.38
CA PHE A 43 0.24 8.00 1.53
C PHE A 43 -0.61 7.95 0.26
N ALA A 44 -1.89 8.28 0.38
CA ALA A 44 -2.81 8.30 -0.74
C ALA A 44 -3.83 9.42 -0.63
N THR A 45 -4.33 9.86 -1.79
CA THR A 45 -5.43 10.81 -1.88
C THR A 45 -6.34 10.49 -3.06
N GLY A 46 -7.65 10.60 -2.91
CA GLY A 46 -8.60 10.56 -4.02
C GLY A 46 -8.63 11.89 -4.79
N VAL A 47 -8.95 11.82 -6.08
CA VAL A 47 -9.34 12.99 -6.90
C VAL A 47 -10.86 12.98 -7.09
N CYS A 48 -11.51 14.10 -6.81
CA CYS A 48 -12.97 14.22 -6.84
C CYS A 48 -13.43 15.41 -7.69
N HIS A 49 -14.71 15.40 -8.07
CA HIS A 49 -15.32 16.49 -8.83
C HIS A 49 -15.31 17.82 -8.07
N THR A 50 -15.31 17.79 -6.73
CA THR A 50 -15.20 19.00 -5.90
C THR A 50 -13.86 19.72 -6.14
N ASP A 51 -12.75 18.98 -6.24
CA ASP A 51 -11.44 19.57 -6.56
C ASP A 51 -11.45 20.17 -7.98
N ALA A 52 -12.05 19.47 -8.95
CA ALA A 52 -12.18 19.97 -10.32
C ALA A 52 -13.07 21.21 -10.43
N TYR A 53 -14.14 21.28 -9.63
CA TYR A 53 -15.04 22.43 -9.59
C TYR A 53 -14.31 23.69 -9.13
N THR A 54 -13.54 23.60 -8.04
CA THR A 54 -12.70 24.72 -7.60
C THR A 54 -11.64 25.04 -8.65
N LEU A 55 -10.93 24.04 -9.18
CA LEU A 55 -9.90 24.26 -10.21
C LEU A 55 -10.46 24.94 -11.47
N SER A 56 -11.72 24.66 -11.84
CA SER A 56 -12.38 25.29 -13.00
C SER A 56 -12.63 26.80 -12.82
N GLY A 57 -12.52 27.32 -11.59
CA GLY A 57 -12.85 28.70 -11.22
C GLY A 57 -14.36 28.97 -11.07
N ALA A 58 -15.18 27.93 -11.09
CA ALA A 58 -16.63 28.05 -10.88
C ALA A 58 -17.03 28.17 -9.41
N ASP A 59 -16.14 27.77 -8.49
CA ASP A 59 -16.30 27.89 -7.05
C ASP A 59 -16.10 29.34 -6.58
N PRO A 60 -17.15 30.01 -6.03
CA PRO A 60 -17.04 31.37 -5.50
C PRO A 60 -16.07 31.50 -4.31
N GLU A 61 -15.78 30.40 -3.60
CA GLU A 61 -14.82 30.37 -2.50
C GLU A 61 -13.39 30.07 -2.95
N GLY A 62 -13.18 29.76 -4.24
CA GLY A 62 -11.88 29.40 -4.77
C GLY A 62 -10.79 30.43 -4.50
N LYS A 63 -9.70 30.00 -3.85
CA LYS A 63 -8.49 30.80 -3.60
C LYS A 63 -7.30 30.17 -4.33
N PHE A 64 -6.44 31.00 -4.87
CA PHE A 64 -5.21 30.59 -5.55
C PHE A 64 -4.07 31.53 -5.14
N PRO A 65 -2.81 31.06 -5.03
CA PRO A 65 -2.38 29.68 -5.23
C PRO A 65 -2.76 28.75 -4.06
N VAL A 66 -3.05 27.48 -4.33
CA VAL A 66 -3.60 26.53 -3.34
C VAL A 66 -3.09 25.11 -3.55
N ILE A 67 -2.92 24.34 -2.47
CA ILE A 67 -2.81 22.88 -2.52
C ILE A 67 -4.20 22.29 -2.28
N MET A 68 -4.77 21.67 -3.31
CA MET A 68 -6.10 21.05 -3.28
C MET A 68 -6.09 19.64 -2.64
N GLY A 69 -7.19 18.90 -2.80
CA GLY A 69 -7.36 17.55 -2.28
C GLY A 69 -8.02 17.54 -0.91
N HIS A 70 -8.99 16.65 -0.75
CA HIS A 70 -9.74 16.47 0.51
C HIS A 70 -10.10 15.01 0.84
N GLU A 71 -9.61 14.05 0.05
CA GLU A 71 -9.86 12.61 0.23
C GLU A 71 -8.54 11.90 0.61
N GLY A 72 -7.94 12.22 1.76
CA GLY A 72 -6.59 11.75 2.14
C GLY A 72 -6.55 10.57 3.11
N GLY A 73 -5.54 9.70 2.98
CA GLY A 73 -5.18 8.66 3.94
C GLY A 73 -3.71 8.77 4.32
N GLY A 74 -3.43 8.86 5.62
CA GLY A 74 -2.08 9.16 6.10
C GLY A 74 -1.76 8.63 7.49
N ILE A 75 -0.55 8.95 7.95
CA ILE A 75 -0.06 8.65 9.29
C ILE A 75 0.36 9.96 9.95
N VAL A 76 -0.02 10.16 11.21
CA VAL A 76 0.39 11.34 11.99
C VAL A 76 1.92 11.33 12.13
N GLU A 77 2.58 12.40 11.70
CA GLU A 77 4.02 12.58 11.87
C GLU A 77 4.33 13.33 13.17
N SER A 78 3.63 14.43 13.43
CA SER A 78 3.77 15.21 14.65
C SER A 78 2.47 15.90 15.03
N ILE A 79 2.37 16.25 16.31
CA ILE A 79 1.23 16.94 16.89
C ILE A 79 1.69 18.25 17.52
N GLY A 80 0.84 19.27 17.46
CA GLY A 80 1.06 20.52 18.17
C GLY A 80 0.52 20.50 19.60
N GLU A 81 0.71 21.60 20.30
CA GLU A 81 0.31 21.75 21.71
C GLU A 81 -1.19 21.48 21.91
N GLY A 82 -1.55 20.78 22.99
CA GLY A 82 -2.95 20.57 23.38
C GLY A 82 -3.71 19.50 22.59
N VAL A 83 -3.09 18.88 21.58
CA VAL A 83 -3.64 17.69 20.91
C VAL A 83 -3.59 16.50 21.87
N THR A 84 -4.72 15.81 22.03
CA THR A 84 -4.87 14.71 23.01
C THR A 84 -5.51 13.46 22.44
N SER A 85 -6.21 13.57 21.32
CA SER A 85 -6.93 12.46 20.68
C SER A 85 -6.13 11.73 19.59
N LEU A 86 -4.93 12.21 19.28
CA LEU A 86 -4.04 11.68 18.24
C LEU A 86 -2.60 11.67 18.74
N ALA A 87 -1.81 10.71 18.27
CA ALA A 87 -0.38 10.61 18.53
C ALA A 87 0.40 10.31 17.23
N PRO A 88 1.70 10.67 17.16
CA PRO A 88 2.57 10.23 16.07
C PRO A 88 2.49 8.71 15.85
N GLY A 89 2.37 8.28 14.60
CA GLY A 89 2.16 6.89 14.21
C GLY A 89 0.70 6.46 14.05
N ASP A 90 -0.27 7.28 14.47
CA ASP A 90 -1.69 6.98 14.25
C ASP A 90 -2.04 7.05 12.77
N HIS A 91 -2.76 6.04 12.28
CA HIS A 91 -3.36 6.04 10.94
C HIS A 91 -4.61 6.92 10.96
N VAL A 92 -4.73 7.83 9.99
CA VAL A 92 -5.73 8.88 10.02
C VAL A 92 -6.29 9.22 8.65
N ILE A 93 -7.50 9.78 8.67
CA ILE A 93 -8.18 10.39 7.52
C ILE A 93 -8.48 11.86 7.88
N PRO A 94 -8.01 12.85 7.09
CA PRO A 94 -8.45 14.23 7.21
C PRO A 94 -9.91 14.39 6.78
N LEU A 95 -10.64 15.26 7.48
CA LEU A 95 -12.08 15.50 7.31
C LEU A 95 -12.34 16.96 6.99
N TYR A 96 -13.01 17.22 5.87
CA TYR A 96 -13.40 18.57 5.51
C TYR A 96 -14.56 19.13 6.36
N ILE A 97 -15.36 18.27 7.00
CA ILE A 97 -16.31 18.68 8.03
C ILE A 97 -15.73 18.33 9.41
N PRO A 98 -15.37 19.32 10.24
CA PRO A 98 -14.81 19.07 11.56
C PRO A 98 -15.85 18.48 12.51
N GLU A 99 -15.39 17.95 13.64
CA GLU A 99 -16.22 17.54 14.76
C GLU A 99 -15.57 17.96 16.09
N CYS A 100 -15.92 19.17 16.55
CA CYS A 100 -15.37 19.73 17.80
C CYS A 100 -16.02 19.19 19.08
N ARG A 101 -17.20 18.56 18.96
CA ARG A 101 -18.02 18.00 20.07
C ARG A 101 -18.50 19.00 21.14
N LYS A 102 -18.24 20.30 20.96
CA LYS A 102 -18.53 21.35 21.95
C LYS A 102 -19.52 22.41 21.47
N CYS A 103 -19.52 22.73 20.17
CA CYS A 103 -20.39 23.79 19.65
C CYS A 103 -21.86 23.39 19.63
N LYS A 104 -22.76 24.38 19.49
CA LYS A 104 -24.21 24.17 19.44
C LYS A 104 -24.65 23.15 18.38
N PHE A 105 -23.93 23.09 17.24
CA PHE A 105 -24.24 22.13 16.17
C PHE A 105 -23.89 20.70 16.59
N CYS A 106 -22.65 20.47 17.05
CA CYS A 106 -22.19 19.14 17.46
C CYS A 106 -23.00 18.55 18.62
N THR A 107 -23.41 19.40 19.57
CA THR A 107 -24.15 19.02 20.78
C THR A 107 -25.67 18.92 20.57
N SER A 108 -26.21 19.45 19.46
CA SER A 108 -27.65 19.46 19.20
C SER A 108 -28.30 18.08 19.03
N GLY A 109 -27.52 17.06 18.64
CA GLY A 109 -28.03 15.76 18.22
C GLY A 109 -28.77 15.76 16.87
N LYS A 110 -28.80 16.89 16.14
CA LYS A 110 -29.63 17.08 14.94
C LYS A 110 -28.84 17.25 13.64
N THR A 111 -27.52 17.39 13.71
CA THR A 111 -26.67 17.69 12.54
C THR A 111 -25.21 17.29 12.76
N ASN A 112 -24.45 17.15 11.67
CA ASN A 112 -23.00 17.00 11.65
C ASN A 112 -22.24 18.29 11.27
N LEU A 113 -22.93 19.39 10.97
CA LEU A 113 -22.34 20.63 10.45
C LEU A 113 -21.66 21.47 11.54
N CYS A 114 -20.49 21.03 12.00
CA CYS A 114 -19.66 21.80 12.92
C CYS A 114 -19.18 23.10 12.27
N SER A 115 -19.45 24.25 12.89
CA SER A 115 -19.18 25.57 12.31
C SER A 115 -17.93 26.27 12.85
N VAL A 116 -17.19 25.67 13.79
CA VAL A 116 -16.21 26.39 14.63
C VAL A 116 -15.02 26.96 13.87
N VAL A 117 -14.71 26.44 12.68
CA VAL A 117 -13.57 26.86 11.85
C VAL A 117 -13.98 27.16 10.41
N ARG A 118 -15.29 27.27 10.14
CA ARG A 118 -15.79 27.40 8.77
C ARG A 118 -15.30 28.66 8.08
N GLU A 119 -15.18 29.76 8.83
CA GLU A 119 -14.72 31.06 8.32
C GLU A 119 -13.27 31.00 7.84
N THR A 120 -12.34 30.54 8.68
CA THR A 120 -10.92 30.41 8.30
C THR A 120 -10.71 29.32 7.25
N GLN A 121 -11.44 28.20 7.36
CA GLN A 121 -11.42 27.13 6.37
C GLN A 121 -11.85 27.61 4.98
N GLY A 122 -12.91 28.42 4.89
CA GLY A 122 -13.37 29.03 3.63
C GLY A 122 -12.44 30.12 3.09
N ALA A 123 -11.65 30.74 3.97
CA ALA A 123 -10.57 31.64 3.57
C ALA A 123 -9.28 30.90 3.14
N GLY A 124 -9.23 29.57 3.25
CA GLY A 124 -8.04 28.76 2.97
C GLY A 124 -6.92 28.90 4.01
N LEU A 125 -7.29 29.15 5.27
CA LEU A 125 -6.37 29.45 6.36
C LEU A 125 -6.65 28.60 7.62
N MET A 126 -5.62 28.43 8.45
CA MET A 126 -5.75 27.85 9.80
C MET A 126 -6.43 28.85 10.76
N PRO A 127 -6.86 28.43 11.97
CA PRO A 127 -7.59 29.30 12.91
C PRO A 127 -6.85 30.58 13.33
N ASP A 128 -5.52 30.61 13.19
CA ASP A 128 -4.68 31.78 13.45
C ASP A 128 -4.55 32.72 12.24
N ASN A 129 -5.36 32.53 11.20
CA ASN A 129 -5.36 33.28 9.94
C ASN A 129 -4.04 33.19 9.16
N THR A 130 -3.25 32.14 9.35
CA THR A 130 -2.06 31.89 8.52
C THR A 130 -2.16 30.55 7.79
N SER A 131 -1.36 30.41 6.73
CA SER A 131 -1.14 29.09 6.12
C SER A 131 -0.05 28.31 6.85
N ARG A 132 0.09 27.03 6.48
CA ARG A 132 1.23 26.17 6.83
C ARG A 132 2.07 25.82 5.59
N PHE A 133 1.68 26.31 4.41
CA PHE A 133 2.36 26.05 3.16
C PHE A 133 3.02 27.31 2.60
N THR A 134 4.28 27.16 2.21
CA THR A 134 5.03 28.16 1.45
C THR A 134 5.66 27.47 0.23
N CYS A 135 5.68 28.16 -0.91
CA CYS A 135 6.35 27.68 -2.12
C CYS A 135 6.97 28.88 -2.84
N LYS A 136 8.25 28.79 -3.20
CA LYS A 136 8.99 29.89 -3.87
C LYS A 136 8.88 31.23 -3.12
N GLY A 137 8.92 31.18 -1.78
CA GLY A 137 8.78 32.35 -0.90
C GLY A 137 7.38 32.97 -0.84
N GLN A 138 6.37 32.34 -1.47
CA GLN A 138 4.98 32.80 -1.47
C GLN A 138 4.11 31.90 -0.60
N GLN A 139 3.15 32.49 0.11
CA GLN A 139 2.13 31.74 0.83
C GLN A 139 1.26 30.94 -0.16
N ILE A 140 1.00 29.68 0.17
CA ILE A 140 0.04 28.82 -0.55
C ILE A 140 -1.16 28.56 0.36
N PHE A 141 -2.38 28.72 -0.12
CA PHE A 141 -3.59 28.50 0.67
C PHE A 141 -3.83 27.01 0.96
N HIS A 142 -4.53 26.76 2.07
CA HIS A 142 -5.15 25.47 2.34
C HIS A 142 -6.46 25.31 1.58
N TYR A 143 -6.87 24.07 1.37
CA TYR A 143 -8.13 23.70 0.72
C TYR A 143 -8.96 22.83 1.64
N MET A 144 -10.17 23.28 1.95
CA MET A 144 -11.14 22.56 2.78
C MET A 144 -10.58 22.12 4.16
N GLY A 145 -9.50 22.74 4.64
CA GLY A 145 -8.81 22.36 5.88
C GLY A 145 -8.12 20.99 5.83
N THR A 146 -7.80 20.49 4.63
CA THR A 146 -7.24 19.14 4.42
C THR A 146 -6.02 19.14 3.50
N SER A 147 -6.08 19.77 2.31
CA SER A 147 -4.97 19.93 1.37
C SER A 147 -4.16 18.66 1.11
N THR A 148 -4.84 17.63 0.61
CA THR A 148 -4.28 16.27 0.54
C THR A 148 -3.43 15.98 -0.69
N PHE A 149 -3.30 16.92 -1.63
CA PHE A 149 -2.39 16.80 -2.78
C PHE A 149 -0.94 17.20 -2.43
N SER A 150 -0.44 16.72 -1.29
CA SER A 150 0.91 16.99 -0.76
C SER A 150 1.38 15.83 0.12
N GLU A 151 2.67 15.48 0.04
CA GLU A 151 3.27 14.43 0.87
C GLU A 151 3.09 14.67 2.38
N TYR A 152 3.05 15.94 2.79
CA TYR A 152 2.69 16.35 4.13
C TYR A 152 1.63 17.43 4.12
N THR A 153 0.68 17.34 5.05
CA THR A 153 -0.31 18.40 5.31
C THR A 153 -0.42 18.67 6.79
N VAL A 154 -0.94 19.86 7.15
CA VAL A 154 -1.29 20.22 8.52
C VAL A 154 -2.79 20.44 8.58
N ALA A 155 -3.46 19.72 9.48
CA ALA A 155 -4.90 19.82 9.70
C ALA A 155 -5.18 20.03 11.19
N LEU A 156 -6.41 20.43 11.52
CA LEU A 156 -6.83 20.54 12.92
C LEU A 156 -7.14 19.16 13.49
N GLU A 157 -6.83 18.93 14.77
CA GLU A 157 -7.20 17.71 15.49
C GLU A 157 -8.71 17.41 15.37
N ILE A 158 -9.55 18.45 15.41
CA ILE A 158 -11.01 18.33 15.26
C ILE A 158 -11.46 17.98 13.83
N SER A 159 -10.55 18.03 12.86
CA SER A 159 -10.75 17.68 11.46
C SER A 159 -10.01 16.40 11.08
N VAL A 160 -9.59 15.58 12.04
CA VAL A 160 -8.84 14.35 11.77
C VAL A 160 -9.43 13.21 12.59
N VAL A 161 -9.68 12.09 11.91
CA VAL A 161 -10.17 10.86 12.55
C VAL A 161 -9.09 9.79 12.53
N LYS A 162 -8.86 9.18 13.69
CA LYS A 162 -8.04 7.98 13.85
C LYS A 162 -8.81 6.77 13.35
N VAL A 163 -8.13 5.93 12.56
CA VAL A 163 -8.71 4.72 11.97
C VAL A 163 -7.86 3.50 12.31
N ASN A 164 -8.40 2.32 11.99
CA ASN A 164 -7.71 1.06 12.21
C ASN A 164 -6.38 1.01 11.44
N PRO A 165 -5.23 0.76 12.11
CA PRO A 165 -3.92 0.78 11.47
C PRO A 165 -3.72 -0.36 10.45
N THR A 166 -4.54 -1.40 10.48
CA THR A 166 -4.47 -2.47 9.46
C THR A 166 -5.18 -2.10 8.16
N ALA A 167 -5.89 -0.97 8.12
CA ALA A 167 -6.63 -0.58 6.93
C ALA A 167 -5.69 0.02 5.85
N PRO A 168 -5.76 -0.45 4.60
CA PRO A 168 -4.97 0.09 3.50
C PRO A 168 -5.35 1.56 3.21
N LEU A 169 -4.40 2.47 3.44
CA LEU A 169 -4.60 3.92 3.34
C LEU A 169 -4.94 4.38 1.92
N ASP A 170 -4.54 3.62 0.89
CA ASP A 170 -4.88 3.81 -0.52
C ASP A 170 -6.30 3.35 -0.89
N ARG A 171 -7.06 2.84 0.09
CA ARG A 171 -8.48 2.53 -0.04
C ARG A 171 -9.31 3.40 0.88
N VAL A 172 -8.94 3.45 2.16
CA VAL A 172 -9.73 4.19 3.15
C VAL A 172 -9.64 5.71 2.98
N CYS A 173 -8.69 6.23 2.21
CA CYS A 173 -8.67 7.65 1.81
C CYS A 173 -9.99 8.11 1.16
N LEU A 174 -10.69 7.22 0.43
CA LEU A 174 -11.98 7.49 -0.21
C LEU A 174 -13.13 7.75 0.80
N LEU A 175 -12.95 7.34 2.06
CA LEU A 175 -13.89 7.64 3.14
C LEU A 175 -13.79 9.12 3.58
N GLY A 176 -12.78 9.87 3.14
CA GLY A 176 -12.65 11.31 3.40
C GLY A 176 -13.75 12.16 2.73
N CYS A 177 -14.45 11.64 1.70
CA CYS A 177 -15.55 12.37 1.05
C CYS A 177 -16.61 11.46 0.42
N GLY A 178 -16.45 11.08 -0.85
CA GLY A 178 -17.56 10.60 -1.67
C GLY A 178 -18.23 9.32 -1.16
N VAL A 179 -17.44 8.38 -0.64
CA VAL A 179 -17.98 7.11 -0.13
C VAL A 179 -18.78 7.32 1.14
N THR A 180 -18.21 8.01 2.13
CA THR A 180 -18.90 8.35 3.38
C THR A 180 -20.15 9.18 3.11
N THR A 181 -20.09 10.07 2.11
CA THR A 181 -21.24 10.89 1.72
C THR A 181 -22.41 10.04 1.22
N GLY A 182 -22.19 9.15 0.26
CA GLY A 182 -23.27 8.32 -0.28
C GLY A 182 -23.74 7.25 0.69
N TYR A 183 -22.81 6.53 1.31
CA TYR A 183 -23.12 5.46 2.27
C TYR A 183 -23.88 6.01 3.50
N GLY A 184 -23.37 7.12 4.07
CA GLY A 184 -24.02 7.82 5.17
C GLY A 184 -25.38 8.40 4.77
N ALA A 185 -25.53 8.90 3.54
CA ALA A 185 -26.82 9.43 3.11
C ALA A 185 -27.93 8.38 3.17
N ALA A 186 -27.64 7.12 2.80
CA ALA A 186 -28.59 6.02 2.94
C ALA A 186 -28.79 5.59 4.40
N VAL A 187 -27.69 5.36 5.13
CA VAL A 187 -27.72 4.75 6.48
C VAL A 187 -28.16 5.74 7.57
N ILE A 188 -27.72 7.00 7.49
CA ILE A 188 -27.87 8.01 8.56
C ILE A 188 -28.90 9.08 8.18
N THR A 189 -28.79 9.68 6.99
CA THR A 189 -29.68 10.79 6.61
C THR A 189 -31.07 10.31 6.24
N ALA A 190 -31.17 9.34 5.33
CA ALA A 190 -32.43 8.74 4.91
C ALA A 190 -32.95 7.74 5.95
N LYS A 191 -32.02 6.97 6.56
CA LYS A 191 -32.35 5.82 7.41
C LYS A 191 -33.22 4.82 6.68
N VAL A 192 -32.79 4.45 5.47
CA VAL A 192 -33.50 3.50 4.60
C VAL A 192 -33.92 2.28 5.41
N GLU A 193 -35.20 1.91 5.36
CA GLU A 193 -35.70 0.74 6.06
C GLU A 193 -35.49 -0.55 5.24
N PRO A 194 -35.38 -1.71 5.93
CA PRO A 194 -35.44 -3.01 5.27
C PRO A 194 -36.73 -3.15 4.46
N GLY A 195 -36.62 -3.65 3.23
CA GLY A 195 -37.76 -3.86 2.34
C GLY A 195 -38.06 -2.70 1.39
N SER A 196 -37.44 -1.52 1.59
CA SER A 196 -37.71 -0.33 0.77
C SER A 196 -37.28 -0.45 -0.70
N ILE A 197 -37.91 0.36 -1.56
CA ILE A 197 -37.53 0.61 -2.94
C ILE A 197 -36.75 1.93 -3.01
N VAL A 198 -35.54 1.89 -3.58
CA VAL A 198 -34.62 3.02 -3.64
C VAL A 198 -34.29 3.36 -5.09
N ALA A 199 -34.35 4.65 -5.47
CA ALA A 199 -33.81 5.17 -6.74
C ALA A 199 -32.55 6.00 -6.51
N VAL A 200 -31.51 5.77 -7.31
CA VAL A 200 -30.24 6.49 -7.22
C VAL A 200 -29.90 7.13 -8.56
N PHE A 201 -29.99 8.46 -8.62
CA PHE A 201 -29.70 9.25 -9.82
C PHE A 201 -28.22 9.66 -9.84
N GLY A 202 -27.49 9.17 -10.84
CA GLY A 202 -26.05 9.35 -11.02
C GLY A 202 -25.25 8.21 -10.39
N LEU A 203 -24.55 7.43 -11.22
CA LEU A 203 -23.79 6.24 -10.81
C LEU A 203 -22.27 6.48 -10.73
N GLY A 204 -21.87 7.68 -10.30
CA GLY A 204 -20.48 7.96 -9.90
C GLY A 204 -20.18 7.44 -8.48
N GLY A 205 -18.99 7.75 -7.95
CA GLY A 205 -18.58 7.26 -6.63
C GLY A 205 -19.58 7.57 -5.49
N VAL A 206 -20.28 8.70 -5.52
CA VAL A 206 -21.31 9.01 -4.51
C VAL A 206 -22.52 8.08 -4.65
N GLY A 207 -23.11 7.99 -5.84
CA GLY A 207 -24.31 7.16 -6.06
C GLY A 207 -24.05 5.66 -5.90
N LEU A 208 -22.90 5.16 -6.34
CA LEU A 208 -22.48 3.78 -6.05
C LEU A 208 -22.41 3.52 -4.54
N SER A 209 -22.02 4.53 -3.75
CA SER A 209 -21.97 4.41 -2.29
C SER A 209 -23.34 4.46 -1.63
N VAL A 210 -24.28 5.22 -2.20
CA VAL A 210 -25.70 5.15 -1.83
C VAL A 210 -26.25 3.74 -2.06
N ILE A 211 -25.94 3.11 -3.20
CA ILE A 211 -26.35 1.73 -3.51
C ILE A 211 -25.86 0.77 -2.44
N GLN A 212 -24.57 0.83 -2.06
CA GLN A 212 -24.03 -0.02 -1.00
C GLN A 212 -24.69 0.24 0.35
N GLY A 213 -24.95 1.51 0.70
CA GLY A 213 -25.63 1.89 1.94
C GLY A 213 -27.07 1.38 1.98
N ALA A 214 -27.82 1.53 0.88
CA ALA A 214 -29.19 1.01 0.75
C ALA A 214 -29.23 -0.52 0.85
N ARG A 215 -28.27 -1.22 0.23
CA ARG A 215 -28.11 -2.67 0.36
C ARG A 215 -27.81 -3.08 1.80
N LYS A 216 -26.92 -2.36 2.49
CA LYS A 216 -26.62 -2.59 3.92
C LYS A 216 -27.86 -2.45 4.80
N CYS A 217 -28.73 -1.48 4.48
CA CYS A 217 -30.00 -1.29 5.16
C CYS A 217 -31.08 -2.34 4.81
N GLY A 218 -30.84 -3.22 3.85
CA GLY A 218 -31.79 -4.26 3.45
C GLY A 218 -32.88 -3.78 2.48
N ALA A 219 -32.62 -2.75 1.67
CA ALA A 219 -33.54 -2.35 0.60
C ALA A 219 -33.83 -3.53 -0.35
N LYS A 220 -35.11 -3.70 -0.73
CA LYS A 220 -35.60 -4.81 -1.56
C LYS A 220 -35.28 -4.59 -3.04
N ARG A 221 -35.43 -3.35 -3.51
CA ARG A 221 -35.15 -2.94 -4.89
C ARG A 221 -34.29 -1.69 -4.86
N ILE A 222 -33.21 -1.69 -5.63
CA ILE A 222 -32.28 -0.56 -5.77
C ILE A 222 -32.12 -0.28 -7.26
N ILE A 223 -32.73 0.80 -7.71
CA ILE A 223 -32.79 1.22 -9.11
C ILE A 223 -31.68 2.25 -9.33
N GLY A 224 -30.67 1.89 -10.13
CA GLY A 224 -29.62 2.82 -10.55
C GLY A 224 -30.02 3.57 -11.83
N ILE A 225 -29.88 4.90 -11.86
CA ILE A 225 -30.25 5.73 -13.00
C ILE A 225 -29.02 6.52 -13.47
N ASP A 226 -28.54 6.26 -14.69
CA ASP A 226 -27.46 7.02 -15.34
C ASP A 226 -27.63 6.97 -16.86
N MET A 227 -27.14 7.99 -17.56
CA MET A 227 -27.15 8.00 -19.04
C MET A 227 -25.99 7.20 -19.63
N ASN A 228 -25.00 6.83 -18.82
CA ASN A 228 -23.86 6.03 -19.23
C ASN A 228 -24.01 4.59 -18.72
N GLU A 229 -24.38 3.69 -19.63
CA GLU A 229 -24.65 2.29 -19.33
C GLU A 229 -23.39 1.50 -18.94
N THR A 230 -22.19 1.98 -19.27
CA THR A 230 -20.94 1.30 -18.88
C THR A 230 -20.75 1.21 -17.37
N LYS A 231 -21.51 2.00 -16.60
CA LYS A 231 -21.51 1.98 -15.13
C LYS A 231 -22.44 0.93 -14.52
N PHE A 232 -23.34 0.32 -15.31
CA PHE A 232 -24.41 -0.53 -14.79
C PHE A 232 -23.89 -1.82 -14.19
N ASP A 233 -22.86 -2.43 -14.78
CA ASP A 233 -22.30 -3.68 -14.27
C ASP A 233 -21.66 -3.50 -12.88
N LEU A 234 -20.93 -2.40 -12.70
CA LEU A 234 -20.39 -2.04 -11.39
C LEU A 234 -21.50 -1.71 -10.39
N ALA A 235 -22.53 -0.96 -10.79
CA ALA A 235 -23.68 -0.67 -9.94
C ALA A 235 -24.37 -1.96 -9.46
N LYS A 236 -24.59 -2.93 -10.35
CA LYS A 236 -25.17 -4.25 -10.02
C LYS A 236 -24.27 -5.05 -9.08
N LYS A 237 -22.96 -5.08 -9.34
CA LYS A 237 -21.97 -5.72 -8.46
C LYS A 237 -22.06 -5.17 -7.03
N LEU A 238 -22.23 -3.86 -6.89
CA LEU A 238 -22.25 -3.17 -5.60
C LEU A 238 -23.62 -3.25 -4.90
N GLY A 239 -24.71 -3.49 -5.61
CA GLY A 239 -26.01 -3.78 -5.01
C GLY A 239 -27.25 -3.33 -5.78
N ALA A 240 -27.11 -2.65 -6.92
CA ALA A 240 -28.27 -2.30 -7.73
C ALA A 240 -28.97 -3.57 -8.22
N THR A 241 -30.29 -3.64 -8.05
CA THR A 241 -31.10 -4.76 -8.55
C THR A 241 -31.46 -4.58 -10.02
N GLU A 242 -31.51 -3.32 -10.46
CA GLU A 242 -31.88 -2.92 -11.81
C GLU A 242 -31.23 -1.57 -12.14
N CYS A 243 -30.99 -1.32 -13.43
CA CYS A 243 -30.46 -0.05 -13.92
C CYS A 243 -31.31 0.46 -15.08
N VAL A 244 -31.45 1.78 -15.17
CA VAL A 244 -32.31 2.46 -16.14
C VAL A 244 -31.54 3.59 -16.80
N ASN A 245 -31.50 3.61 -18.13
CA ASN A 245 -31.04 4.75 -18.89
C ASN A 245 -32.23 5.65 -19.27
N PRO A 246 -32.28 6.92 -18.82
CA PRO A 246 -33.38 7.81 -19.17
C PRO A 246 -33.59 7.98 -20.69
N LYS A 247 -32.56 7.75 -21.50
CA LYS A 247 -32.64 7.87 -22.97
C LYS A 247 -33.50 6.80 -23.63
N ASP A 248 -33.71 5.66 -22.98
CA ASP A 248 -34.52 4.55 -23.51
C ASP A 248 -36.02 4.84 -23.50
N PHE A 249 -36.44 5.89 -22.80
CA PHE A 249 -37.84 6.26 -22.58
C PHE A 249 -38.18 7.57 -23.29
N ALA A 250 -37.82 7.68 -24.57
CA ALA A 250 -38.07 8.87 -25.38
C ALA A 250 -39.53 9.36 -25.26
N GLY A 251 -39.71 10.66 -25.00
CA GLY A 251 -41.03 11.29 -24.84
C GLY A 251 -41.66 11.14 -23.46
N LYS A 252 -41.01 10.47 -22.50
CA LYS A 252 -41.52 10.28 -21.14
C LYS A 252 -40.52 10.76 -20.09
N PRO A 253 -40.93 11.63 -19.14
CA PRO A 253 -40.06 12.01 -18.03
C PRO A 253 -39.67 10.80 -17.17
N ILE A 254 -38.40 10.72 -16.76
CA ILE A 254 -37.87 9.59 -15.99
C ILE A 254 -38.63 9.35 -14.69
N GLN A 255 -39.12 10.40 -14.03
CA GLN A 255 -39.92 10.25 -12.82
C GLN A 255 -41.24 9.49 -13.07
N THR A 256 -41.86 9.66 -14.24
CA THR A 256 -43.09 8.94 -14.60
C THR A 256 -42.79 7.47 -14.86
N VAL A 257 -41.68 7.18 -15.54
CA VAL A 257 -41.20 5.80 -15.77
C VAL A 257 -41.01 5.09 -14.43
N LEU A 258 -40.29 5.72 -13.50
CA LEU A 258 -40.02 5.14 -12.18
C LEU A 258 -41.29 4.93 -11.35
N VAL A 259 -42.24 5.89 -11.38
CA VAL A 259 -43.54 5.75 -10.70
C VAL A 259 -44.31 4.53 -11.22
N GLU A 260 -44.33 4.31 -12.53
CA GLU A 260 -44.99 3.13 -13.13
C GLU A 260 -44.27 1.83 -12.82
N MET A 261 -42.94 1.82 -12.89
CA MET A 261 -42.11 0.65 -12.54
C MET A 261 -42.24 0.20 -11.07
N THR A 262 -42.75 1.08 -10.21
CA THR A 262 -42.80 0.89 -8.76
C THR A 262 -44.21 1.02 -8.18
N ASP A 263 -45.23 1.05 -9.05
CA ASP A 263 -46.65 1.12 -8.67
C ASP A 263 -46.96 2.28 -7.70
N GLY A 264 -46.44 3.48 -8.00
CA GLY A 264 -46.75 4.69 -7.24
C GLY A 264 -45.53 5.53 -6.81
N GLY A 265 -44.31 5.01 -6.99
CA GLY A 265 -43.05 5.70 -6.71
C GLY A 265 -42.17 4.95 -5.70
N VAL A 266 -40.92 5.42 -5.57
CA VAL A 266 -39.93 4.83 -4.66
C VAL A 266 -40.07 5.36 -3.23
N ASP A 267 -39.69 4.58 -2.22
CA ASP A 267 -39.66 5.03 -0.82
C ASP A 267 -38.58 6.09 -0.62
N TYR A 268 -37.42 5.89 -1.26
CA TYR A 268 -36.29 6.81 -1.19
C TYR A 268 -35.73 7.10 -2.57
N SER A 269 -35.42 8.36 -2.84
CA SER A 269 -34.58 8.74 -3.97
C SER A 269 -33.37 9.56 -3.53
N PHE A 270 -32.27 9.39 -4.26
CA PHE A 270 -31.02 10.10 -4.01
C PHE A 270 -30.54 10.75 -5.30
N GLU A 271 -30.32 12.07 -5.27
CA GLU A 271 -29.68 12.78 -6.37
C GLU A 271 -28.19 12.94 -6.07
N CYS A 272 -27.36 12.38 -6.94
CA CYS A 272 -25.91 12.29 -6.77
C CYS A 272 -25.14 12.95 -7.93
N ILE A 273 -25.73 13.96 -8.59
CA ILE A 273 -25.17 14.60 -9.79
C ILE A 273 -24.87 16.08 -9.56
N GLY A 274 -25.83 16.84 -9.02
CA GLY A 274 -25.77 18.30 -8.92
C GLY A 274 -26.58 19.01 -10.00
N ASN A 275 -27.61 18.35 -10.55
CA ASN A 275 -28.49 18.92 -11.57
C ASN A 275 -29.90 19.17 -11.01
N VAL A 276 -30.35 20.43 -11.01
CA VAL A 276 -31.63 20.84 -10.39
C VAL A 276 -32.87 20.21 -11.05
N ASP A 277 -32.83 19.88 -12.35
CA ASP A 277 -33.92 19.19 -13.02
C ASP A 277 -33.97 17.71 -12.62
N VAL A 278 -32.80 17.09 -12.40
CA VAL A 278 -32.72 15.71 -11.87
C VAL A 278 -33.10 15.68 -10.39
N MET A 279 -32.75 16.70 -9.60
CA MET A 279 -33.22 16.82 -8.20
C MET A 279 -34.74 16.87 -8.13
N ARG A 280 -35.38 17.61 -9.05
CA ARG A 280 -36.84 17.62 -9.20
C ARG A 280 -37.38 16.25 -9.59
N ALA A 281 -36.79 15.58 -10.58
CA ALA A 281 -37.23 14.25 -11.01
C ALA A 281 -37.10 13.22 -9.87
N ALA A 282 -36.03 13.29 -9.09
CA ALA A 282 -35.82 12.44 -7.92
C ALA A 282 -36.94 12.65 -6.88
N LEU A 283 -37.34 13.89 -6.59
CA LEU A 283 -38.50 14.15 -5.73
C LEU A 283 -39.80 13.60 -6.33
N GLU A 284 -40.07 13.90 -7.59
CA GLU A 284 -41.35 13.58 -8.23
C GLU A 284 -41.53 12.07 -8.47
N CYS A 285 -40.46 11.28 -8.46
CA CYS A 285 -40.52 9.82 -8.55
C CYS A 285 -40.77 9.11 -7.20
N CYS A 286 -40.69 9.84 -6.08
CA CYS A 286 -40.95 9.28 -4.76
C CYS A 286 -42.43 8.93 -4.57
N HIS A 287 -42.71 7.95 -3.71
CA HIS A 287 -44.06 7.51 -3.41
C HIS A 287 -44.87 8.62 -2.73
N LYS A 288 -46.12 8.78 -3.16
CA LYS A 288 -47.08 9.70 -2.51
C LYS A 288 -47.32 9.23 -1.07
N GLY A 289 -47.33 10.16 -0.11
CA GLY A 289 -47.66 9.88 1.29
C GLY A 289 -46.45 9.78 2.22
N TRP A 290 -45.35 9.17 1.79
CA TRP A 290 -44.18 8.94 2.67
C TRP A 290 -42.81 9.08 2.00
N GLY A 291 -42.74 9.13 0.67
CA GLY A 291 -41.47 9.04 -0.03
C GLY A 291 -40.51 10.21 0.26
N GLN A 292 -39.22 9.92 0.36
CA GLN A 292 -38.20 10.91 0.69
C GLN A 292 -37.17 11.06 -0.42
N SER A 293 -36.90 12.30 -0.82
CA SER A 293 -35.84 12.65 -1.78
C SER A 293 -34.69 13.35 -1.08
N ILE A 294 -33.48 12.83 -1.28
CA ILE A 294 -32.25 13.29 -0.63
C ILE A 294 -31.33 13.89 -1.70
N ILE A 295 -31.09 15.19 -1.61
CA ILE A 295 -30.11 15.88 -2.45
C ILE A 295 -28.71 15.68 -1.86
N ILE A 296 -27.80 15.15 -2.67
CA ILE A 296 -26.38 15.00 -2.33
C ILE A 296 -25.51 15.78 -3.31
N GLY A 297 -25.86 15.76 -4.60
CA GLY A 297 -25.15 16.52 -5.63
C GLY A 297 -25.14 18.02 -5.34
N VAL A 298 -24.01 18.67 -5.61
CA VAL A 298 -23.84 20.11 -5.39
C VAL A 298 -24.15 20.84 -6.69
N ALA A 299 -25.22 21.63 -6.70
CA ALA A 299 -25.59 22.45 -7.85
C ALA A 299 -24.64 23.65 -8.01
N ALA A 300 -24.47 24.11 -9.25
CA ALA A 300 -23.72 25.33 -9.53
C ALA A 300 -24.37 26.56 -8.85
N SER A 301 -23.55 27.57 -8.54
CA SER A 301 -24.00 28.81 -7.90
C SER A 301 -25.17 29.46 -8.66
N GLY A 302 -26.17 29.92 -7.93
CA GLY A 302 -27.36 30.59 -8.46
C GLY A 302 -28.44 29.68 -9.06
N GLN A 303 -28.24 28.36 -9.09
CA GLN A 303 -29.27 27.42 -9.56
C GLN A 303 -30.33 27.17 -8.49
N GLU A 304 -31.60 27.01 -8.92
CA GLU A 304 -32.74 26.81 -8.02
C GLU A 304 -33.46 25.51 -8.32
N ILE A 305 -33.81 24.77 -7.27
CA ILE A 305 -34.71 23.63 -7.35
C ILE A 305 -36.17 24.12 -7.36
N LYS A 306 -37.03 23.44 -8.14
CA LYS A 306 -38.45 23.77 -8.23
C LYS A 306 -39.31 22.52 -8.33
N THR A 307 -40.49 22.55 -7.73
CA THR A 307 -41.54 21.54 -7.90
C THR A 307 -42.91 22.17 -7.65
N ARG A 308 -43.99 21.44 -7.91
CA ARG A 308 -45.33 21.88 -7.48
C ARG A 308 -45.47 21.62 -5.97
N PRO A 309 -45.90 22.59 -5.14
CA PRO A 309 -46.06 22.39 -3.69
C PRO A 309 -46.93 21.18 -3.33
N PHE A 310 -47.88 20.82 -4.19
CA PHE A 310 -48.72 19.65 -4.04
C PHE A 310 -47.92 18.34 -3.89
N GLN A 311 -46.71 18.23 -4.45
CA GLN A 311 -45.84 17.08 -4.27
C GLN A 311 -45.45 16.88 -2.79
N LEU A 312 -45.24 17.97 -2.06
CA LEU A 312 -44.92 17.97 -0.62
C LEU A 312 -46.17 17.87 0.25
N VAL A 313 -47.24 18.61 -0.10
CA VAL A 313 -48.54 18.54 0.60
C VAL A 313 -49.08 17.10 0.62
N THR A 314 -48.84 16.33 -0.45
CA THR A 314 -49.23 14.92 -0.54
C THR A 314 -48.23 13.95 0.12
N GLY A 315 -47.37 14.42 1.01
CA GLY A 315 -46.61 13.59 1.95
C GLY A 315 -45.17 13.25 1.56
N ARG A 316 -44.62 13.83 0.48
CA ARG A 316 -43.19 13.67 0.19
C ARG A 316 -42.33 14.58 1.07
N THR A 317 -41.13 14.11 1.40
CA THR A 317 -40.11 14.92 2.10
C THR A 317 -38.94 15.22 1.16
N TRP A 318 -38.48 16.47 1.14
CA TRP A 318 -37.28 16.87 0.41
C TRP A 318 -36.22 17.39 1.39
N LYS A 319 -35.04 16.77 1.42
CA LYS A 319 -33.94 17.15 2.31
C LYS A 319 -32.58 17.00 1.62
N GLY A 320 -31.54 17.61 2.20
CA GLY A 320 -30.16 17.48 1.74
C GLY A 320 -29.31 16.63 2.69
N SER A 321 -28.13 16.22 2.22
CA SER A 321 -27.16 15.47 3.02
C SER A 321 -25.73 15.99 2.81
N ALA A 322 -25.11 16.53 3.85
CA ALA A 322 -23.70 16.93 3.83
C ALA A 322 -22.84 15.85 4.50
N PHE A 323 -21.83 15.33 3.79
CA PHE A 323 -21.00 14.21 4.25
C PHE A 323 -21.81 13.02 4.77
N GLY A 324 -22.97 12.76 4.14
CA GLY A 324 -23.85 11.66 4.53
C GLY A 324 -24.53 11.84 5.89
N GLY A 325 -24.50 13.04 6.47
CA GLY A 325 -24.95 13.27 7.86
C GLY A 325 -24.01 12.66 8.91
N VAL A 326 -22.85 12.15 8.50
CA VAL A 326 -21.88 11.46 9.35
C VAL A 326 -21.12 12.47 10.21
N LYS A 327 -21.07 12.22 11.53
CA LYS A 327 -20.11 12.88 12.44
C LYS A 327 -18.76 12.20 12.28
N GLY A 328 -17.90 12.77 11.45
CA GLY A 328 -16.71 12.08 10.91
C GLY A 328 -15.78 11.47 11.96
N ARG A 329 -15.49 12.16 13.07
CA ARG A 329 -14.57 11.63 14.10
C ARG A 329 -15.19 10.53 14.94
N THR A 330 -16.51 10.53 15.08
CA THR A 330 -17.24 9.58 15.91
C THR A 330 -17.74 8.36 15.14
N GLN A 331 -18.15 8.52 13.89
CA GLN A 331 -18.91 7.51 13.15
C GLN A 331 -18.18 6.94 11.94
N LEU A 332 -17.20 7.65 11.37
CA LEU A 332 -16.43 7.12 10.23
C LEU A 332 -15.61 5.86 10.56
N PRO A 333 -15.06 5.67 11.78
CA PRO A 333 -14.33 4.44 12.10
C PRO A 333 -15.16 3.17 11.86
N ASP A 334 -16.48 3.20 12.10
CA ASP A 334 -17.36 2.06 11.82
C ASP A 334 -17.38 1.69 10.32
N PHE A 335 -17.20 2.66 9.43
CA PHE A 335 -17.19 2.43 7.99
C PHE A 335 -15.86 1.79 7.54
N VAL A 336 -14.76 2.08 8.26
CA VAL A 336 -13.49 1.38 8.08
C VAL A 336 -13.63 -0.08 8.49
N GLU A 337 -14.31 -0.35 9.61
CA GLU A 337 -14.59 -1.72 10.05
C GLU A 337 -15.55 -2.46 9.12
N ASP A 338 -16.54 -1.77 8.54
CA ASP A 338 -17.40 -2.34 7.50
C ASP A 338 -16.59 -2.72 6.25
N TYR A 339 -15.59 -1.91 5.86
CA TYR A 339 -14.69 -2.24 4.75
C TYR A 339 -13.82 -3.46 5.07
N LEU A 340 -13.15 -3.46 6.23
CA LEU A 340 -12.31 -4.59 6.67
C LEU A 340 -13.13 -5.89 6.83
N GLY A 341 -14.39 -5.77 7.23
CA GLY A 341 -15.34 -6.89 7.33
C GLY A 341 -16.01 -7.30 6.01
N GLY A 342 -15.68 -6.66 4.88
CA GLY A 342 -16.21 -6.98 3.56
C GLY A 342 -17.68 -6.57 3.32
N LYS A 343 -18.24 -5.69 4.16
CA LYS A 343 -19.62 -5.15 4.04
C LYS A 343 -19.68 -3.88 3.19
N LEU A 344 -18.55 -3.18 3.06
CA LEU A 344 -18.36 -2.03 2.19
C LEU A 344 -17.22 -2.36 1.22
N ASP A 345 -17.46 -2.28 -0.08
CA ASP A 345 -16.43 -2.46 -1.11
C ASP A 345 -15.83 -1.08 -1.43
N LEU A 346 -14.54 -0.89 -1.14
CA LEU A 346 -13.74 0.26 -1.57
C LEU A 346 -12.81 -0.09 -2.73
N ASP A 347 -12.48 -1.36 -2.91
CA ASP A 347 -11.51 -1.81 -3.91
C ASP A 347 -12.05 -1.58 -5.33
N SER A 348 -13.34 -1.85 -5.54
CA SER A 348 -13.99 -1.64 -6.84
C SER A 348 -14.13 -0.17 -7.23
N TYR A 349 -13.90 0.78 -6.31
CA TYR A 349 -13.98 2.21 -6.60
C TYR A 349 -12.71 2.73 -7.24
N VAL A 350 -11.57 2.17 -6.86
CA VAL A 350 -10.26 2.55 -7.39
C VAL A 350 -10.10 1.92 -8.78
N THR A 351 -10.61 2.60 -9.80
CA THR A 351 -10.47 2.13 -11.19
C THR A 351 -9.14 2.53 -11.80
N HIS A 352 -8.49 3.56 -11.25
CA HIS A 352 -7.19 4.03 -11.68
C HIS A 352 -6.31 4.37 -10.49
N SER A 353 -5.00 4.21 -10.66
CA SER A 353 -3.99 4.62 -9.69
C SER A 353 -2.89 5.42 -10.38
N PHE A 354 -2.58 6.58 -9.81
CA PHE A 354 -1.57 7.50 -10.34
C PHE A 354 -0.55 7.85 -9.25
N SER A 355 0.64 8.30 -9.67
CA SER A 355 1.57 8.97 -8.77
C SER A 355 1.13 10.43 -8.56
N LEU A 356 1.65 11.10 -7.53
CA LEU A 356 1.48 12.55 -7.39
C LEU A 356 1.98 13.31 -8.63
N ASP A 357 3.06 12.85 -9.26
CA ASP A 357 3.60 13.46 -10.49
C ASP A 357 2.62 13.41 -11.67
N ASP A 358 1.76 12.39 -11.69
CA ASP A 358 0.77 12.15 -12.74
C ASP A 358 -0.64 12.67 -12.38
N ILE A 359 -0.79 13.45 -11.31
CA ILE A 359 -2.11 13.85 -10.80
C ILE A 359 -3.01 14.53 -11.85
N ASN A 360 -2.46 15.29 -12.80
CA ASN A 360 -3.26 15.89 -13.87
C ASN A 360 -3.97 14.83 -14.74
N LYS A 361 -3.34 13.67 -14.98
CA LYS A 361 -3.97 12.55 -15.70
C LYS A 361 -5.17 12.00 -14.94
N ALA A 362 -5.14 12.04 -13.60
CA ALA A 362 -6.28 11.66 -12.77
C ALA A 362 -7.50 12.58 -13.00
N PHE A 363 -7.27 13.88 -13.25
CA PHE A 363 -8.31 14.81 -13.67
C PHE A 363 -8.80 14.51 -15.10
N ASP A 364 -7.90 14.18 -16.02
CA ASP A 364 -8.25 13.87 -17.41
C ASP A 364 -9.19 12.66 -17.51
N VAL A 365 -8.86 11.53 -16.87
CA VAL A 365 -9.71 10.33 -16.88
C VAL A 365 -11.03 10.53 -16.13
N MET A 366 -11.07 11.46 -15.16
CA MET A 366 -12.31 11.86 -14.50
C MET A 366 -13.21 12.64 -15.45
N HIS A 367 -12.67 13.64 -16.15
CA HIS A 367 -13.43 14.42 -17.13
C HIS A 367 -13.89 13.58 -18.33
N ALA A 368 -13.11 12.58 -18.74
CA ALA A 368 -13.48 11.63 -19.78
C ALA A 368 -14.61 10.66 -19.35
N GLY A 369 -14.91 10.57 -18.05
CA GLY A 369 -15.90 9.62 -17.51
C GLY A 369 -15.43 8.17 -17.49
N GLU A 370 -14.12 7.94 -17.63
CA GLU A 370 -13.47 6.62 -17.62
C GLU A 370 -13.16 6.13 -16.19
N SER A 371 -13.16 7.04 -15.21
CA SER A 371 -12.90 6.72 -13.81
C SER A 371 -14.13 6.81 -12.90
N ILE A 372 -14.14 5.98 -11.85
CA ILE A 372 -15.06 6.13 -10.70
C ILE A 372 -14.35 6.90 -9.59
N ARG A 373 -13.20 6.40 -9.16
CA ARG A 373 -12.21 7.10 -8.36
C ARG A 373 -10.80 6.79 -8.87
N SER A 374 -9.99 7.83 -8.88
CA SER A 374 -8.55 7.75 -9.09
C SER A 374 -7.88 7.89 -7.72
N ALA A 375 -7.15 6.86 -7.29
CA ALA A 375 -6.28 6.96 -6.12
C ALA A 375 -4.92 7.50 -6.57
N VAL A 376 -4.49 8.60 -5.96
CA VAL A 376 -3.16 9.18 -6.18
C VAL A 376 -2.29 8.77 -5.01
N ASN A 377 -1.27 7.98 -5.29
CA ASN A 377 -0.25 7.62 -4.31
C ASN A 377 0.65 8.84 -4.11
N VAL A 378 0.44 9.51 -2.98
CA VAL A 378 1.10 10.77 -2.63
C VAL A 378 2.52 10.51 -2.17
N TYR A 379 2.69 9.47 -1.37
CA TYR A 379 3.98 8.92 -0.99
C TYR A 379 4.11 7.56 -1.67
N SER A 380 4.96 7.50 -2.70
CA SER A 380 5.06 6.30 -3.51
C SER A 380 6.49 6.04 -3.93
N PRO A 381 6.99 4.82 -3.68
CA PRO A 381 7.78 4.08 -4.64
C PRO A 381 6.91 3.15 -5.52
N LEU A 382 5.59 3.33 -5.60
CA LEU A 382 4.71 2.59 -6.53
C LEU A 382 4.25 3.45 -7.72
N ARG A 383 4.56 2.94 -8.92
CA ARG A 383 4.40 3.57 -10.22
C ARG A 383 3.05 3.25 -10.91
N PRO A 384 2.71 3.99 -11.99
CA PRO A 384 1.43 3.95 -12.70
C PRO A 384 1.13 2.62 -13.39
N THR A 385 -0.15 2.26 -13.44
CA THR A 385 -0.68 1.10 -14.17
C THR A 385 -0.82 1.42 -15.66
N ASN A 386 0.29 1.37 -16.42
CA ASN A 386 0.25 1.39 -17.89
C ASN A 386 1.16 0.30 -18.48
N HIS A 387 1.01 -0.93 -17.99
CA HIS A 387 1.61 -2.11 -18.60
C HIS A 387 0.52 -3.09 -19.05
N PRO A 388 0.72 -3.79 -20.18
CA PRO A 388 -0.22 -4.80 -20.68
C PRO A 388 -0.52 -5.82 -19.59
N VAL A 389 -1.75 -6.36 -19.61
CA VAL A 389 -2.27 -7.29 -18.59
C VAL A 389 -1.33 -8.49 -18.44
N SER A 390 -0.55 -8.51 -17.36
CA SER A 390 0.34 -9.64 -17.05
C SER A 390 -0.47 -10.90 -16.78
N SER A 391 0.05 -12.03 -17.26
CA SER A 391 -0.51 -13.36 -17.09
C SER A 391 -0.09 -14.03 -15.76
N ILE A 392 0.86 -13.44 -15.03
CA ILE A 392 1.38 -13.98 -13.77
C ILE A 392 1.30 -12.99 -12.61
N SER A 393 1.22 -13.53 -11.39
CA SER A 393 1.41 -12.84 -10.12
C SER A 393 2.58 -13.50 -9.39
N ALA A 394 3.67 -12.76 -9.19
CA ALA A 394 4.89 -13.29 -8.58
C ALA A 394 4.96 -12.97 -7.09
N THR A 395 5.30 -13.98 -6.30
CA THR A 395 5.75 -13.84 -4.92
C THR A 395 7.23 -14.17 -4.82
N VAL A 396 8.02 -13.29 -4.23
CA VAL A 396 9.47 -13.45 -4.06
C VAL A 396 9.81 -13.71 -2.59
N ILE A 397 10.47 -14.83 -2.30
CA ILE A 397 10.98 -15.18 -0.97
C ILE A 397 12.45 -14.78 -0.89
N PHE A 398 12.80 -13.97 0.11
CA PHE A 398 14.15 -13.49 0.36
C PHE A 398 14.74 -14.13 1.62
N ALA A 399 15.94 -14.71 1.49
CA ALA A 399 16.72 -15.23 2.60
C ALA A 399 18.07 -14.48 2.71
N HIS A 400 18.39 -13.97 3.89
CA HIS A 400 19.56 -13.13 4.13
C HIS A 400 20.84 -13.93 4.43
N ALA A 401 22.00 -13.29 4.35
CA ALA A 401 23.30 -13.90 4.65
C ALA A 401 23.56 -14.03 6.17
N THR A 402 24.57 -14.80 6.56
CA THR A 402 25.02 -14.95 7.96
C THR A 402 25.40 -13.61 8.57
N GLY A 403 24.98 -13.35 9.83
CA GLY A 403 25.28 -12.09 10.53
C GLY A 403 24.41 -10.90 10.13
N PHE A 404 23.43 -11.12 9.26
CA PHE A 404 22.45 -10.14 8.79
C PHE A 404 21.03 -10.44 9.28
N CYS A 405 20.09 -9.57 8.93
CA CYS A 405 18.68 -9.64 9.24
C CYS A 405 17.82 -9.39 7.99
N LYS A 406 16.54 -9.71 8.06
CA LYS A 406 15.57 -9.57 6.95
C LYS A 406 15.48 -8.15 6.39
N GLU A 407 15.64 -7.12 7.22
CA GLU A 407 15.59 -5.71 6.85
C GLU A 407 16.67 -5.34 5.81
N THR A 408 17.76 -6.10 5.72
CA THR A 408 18.80 -5.88 4.68
C THR A 408 18.28 -6.03 3.25
N TRP A 409 17.11 -6.64 3.06
CA TRP A 409 16.44 -6.73 1.77
C TRP A 409 15.49 -5.56 1.48
N GLU A 410 15.15 -4.73 2.48
CA GLU A 410 14.12 -3.70 2.34
C GLU A 410 14.40 -2.74 1.16
N PRO A 411 15.61 -2.17 0.98
CA PRO A 411 15.86 -1.30 -0.17
C PRO A 411 15.75 -2.02 -1.52
N THR A 412 16.18 -3.29 -1.59
CA THR A 412 16.03 -4.10 -2.80
C THR A 412 14.57 -4.42 -3.08
N ILE A 413 13.77 -4.73 -2.06
CA ILE A 413 12.34 -5.01 -2.17
C ILE A 413 11.58 -3.77 -2.62
N GLN A 414 11.87 -2.60 -2.02
CA GLN A 414 11.32 -1.31 -2.45
C GLN A 414 11.63 -1.07 -3.93
N ARG A 415 12.90 -1.25 -4.31
CA ARG A 415 13.31 -1.08 -5.72
C ARG A 415 12.69 -2.12 -6.66
N LEU A 416 12.47 -3.33 -6.20
CA LEU A 416 11.82 -4.38 -6.97
C LEU A 416 10.35 -4.03 -7.23
N PHE A 417 9.63 -3.55 -6.22
CA PHE A 417 8.26 -3.08 -6.39
C PHE A 417 8.17 -1.85 -7.33
N GLU A 418 9.16 -0.96 -7.31
CA GLU A 418 9.24 0.17 -8.24
C GLU A 418 9.41 -0.26 -9.71
N THR A 419 10.08 -1.40 -9.95
CA THR A 419 10.57 -1.78 -11.27
C THR A 419 9.93 -3.03 -11.85
N SER A 420 9.20 -3.80 -11.05
CA SER A 420 8.58 -5.07 -11.44
C SER A 420 7.08 -5.08 -11.17
N PRO A 421 6.23 -4.74 -12.16
CA PRO A 421 4.78 -4.71 -11.99
C PRO A 421 4.15 -6.09 -11.75
N ASN A 422 4.90 -7.18 -12.01
CA ASN A 422 4.44 -8.55 -11.85
C ASN A 422 4.74 -9.12 -10.45
N VAL A 423 5.57 -8.44 -9.66
CA VAL A 423 5.87 -8.84 -8.27
C VAL A 423 4.83 -8.21 -7.35
N GLU A 424 3.89 -9.03 -6.87
CA GLU A 424 2.80 -8.58 -6.00
C GLU A 424 3.12 -8.78 -4.51
N THR A 425 4.06 -9.67 -4.18
CA THR A 425 4.39 -9.97 -2.79
C THR A 425 5.87 -10.28 -2.64
N CYS A 426 6.49 -9.71 -1.61
CA CYS A 426 7.84 -10.06 -1.18
C CYS A 426 7.79 -10.54 0.27
N VAL A 427 8.48 -11.64 0.58
CA VAL A 427 8.57 -12.19 1.93
C VAL A 427 10.04 -12.31 2.30
N ALA A 428 10.51 -11.47 3.21
CA ALA A 428 11.81 -11.62 3.85
C ALA A 428 11.61 -12.13 5.28
N PHE A 429 12.48 -13.03 5.74
CA PHE A 429 12.38 -13.64 7.07
C PHE A 429 13.75 -13.72 7.73
N ASP A 430 13.78 -13.66 9.06
CA ASP A 430 15.00 -13.86 9.83
C ASP A 430 15.27 -15.34 10.01
N ALA A 431 16.48 -15.77 9.70
CA ALA A 431 16.93 -17.11 10.03
C ALA A 431 16.88 -17.35 11.54
N ARG A 432 16.76 -18.62 11.96
CA ARG A 432 16.80 -18.98 13.37
C ARG A 432 18.05 -18.40 14.04
N ASN A 433 17.89 -17.85 15.24
CA ASN A 433 18.95 -17.20 16.00
C ASN A 433 19.62 -15.99 15.28
N HIS A 434 18.98 -15.42 14.26
CA HIS A 434 19.37 -14.16 13.61
C HIS A 434 18.23 -13.14 13.74
N GLY A 435 18.55 -11.85 13.57
CA GLY A 435 17.57 -10.77 13.63
C GLY A 435 16.63 -10.88 14.83
N ASP A 436 15.34 -10.70 14.62
CA ASP A 436 14.35 -10.79 15.70
C ASP A 436 14.15 -12.22 16.22
N SER A 437 14.42 -13.23 15.39
CA SER A 437 14.34 -14.64 15.79
C SER A 437 15.33 -14.98 16.92
N ALA A 438 16.42 -14.23 17.07
CA ALA A 438 17.35 -14.38 18.19
C ALA A 438 16.74 -13.95 19.53
N LEU A 439 15.86 -12.94 19.51
CA LEU A 439 15.24 -12.37 20.72
C LEU A 439 14.19 -13.31 21.33
N LEU A 440 13.69 -14.27 20.55
CA LEU A 440 12.78 -15.31 21.02
C LEU A 440 13.45 -16.29 22.02
N ASN A 441 14.78 -16.28 22.12
CA ASN A 441 15.51 -17.07 23.10
C ASN A 441 16.55 -16.22 23.87
N PRO A 442 16.10 -15.45 24.87
CA PRO A 442 16.95 -14.50 25.60
C PRO A 442 18.12 -15.14 26.34
N GLN A 443 18.01 -16.42 26.69
CA GLN A 443 19.06 -17.15 27.42
C GLN A 443 20.31 -17.35 26.56
N PHE A 444 20.16 -17.60 25.25
CA PHE A 444 21.29 -17.74 24.33
C PHE A 444 22.05 -16.42 24.11
N ILE A 445 21.34 -15.29 24.19
CA ILE A 445 21.96 -13.96 24.11
C ILE A 445 22.78 -13.68 25.37
N LYS A 446 22.25 -14.05 26.56
CA LYS A 446 22.91 -13.85 27.86
C LYS A 446 24.14 -14.74 28.05
N ASP A 447 24.04 -16.01 27.68
CA ASP A 447 25.10 -17.00 27.91
C ASP A 447 26.19 -16.98 26.83
N GLN A 448 25.99 -16.20 25.74
CA GLN A 448 26.85 -16.15 24.55
C GLN A 448 27.23 -17.53 24.01
N SER A 449 26.40 -18.55 24.26
CA SER A 449 26.69 -19.96 23.98
C SER A 449 25.54 -20.57 23.19
N PRO A 450 25.28 -20.08 21.96
CA PRO A 450 24.21 -20.62 21.13
C PRO A 450 24.52 -22.07 20.71
N PRO A 451 23.50 -22.91 20.50
CA PRO A 451 23.72 -24.18 19.83
C PRO A 451 24.31 -23.93 18.43
N PRO A 452 25.23 -24.78 17.96
CA PRO A 452 25.81 -24.66 16.62
C PRO A 452 24.69 -24.63 15.57
N MET A 453 24.73 -23.64 14.68
CA MET A 453 23.70 -23.48 13.65
C MET A 453 23.96 -24.46 12.51
N GLU A 454 23.09 -25.44 12.37
CA GLU A 454 23.11 -26.37 11.25
C GLU A 454 22.48 -25.72 10.01
N TRP A 455 23.28 -25.54 8.95
CA TRP A 455 22.81 -24.90 7.72
C TRP A 455 21.66 -25.66 7.04
N ASP A 456 21.64 -27.00 7.19
CA ASP A 456 20.56 -27.84 6.67
C ASP A 456 19.20 -27.54 7.34
N VAL A 457 19.19 -27.14 8.61
CA VAL A 457 17.97 -26.70 9.31
C VAL A 457 17.45 -25.39 8.72
N GLY A 458 18.34 -24.51 8.28
CA GLY A 458 17.97 -23.27 7.60
C GLY A 458 17.14 -23.49 6.33
N GLY A 459 17.44 -24.57 5.59
CA GLY A 459 16.64 -24.98 4.42
C GLY A 459 15.26 -25.53 4.80
N GLN A 460 15.16 -26.26 5.92
CA GLN A 460 13.88 -26.75 6.44
C GLN A 460 12.99 -25.61 6.95
N ASP A 461 13.59 -24.61 7.62
CA ASP A 461 12.87 -23.42 8.09
C ASP A 461 12.34 -22.61 6.90
N CYS A 462 13.14 -22.42 5.86
CA CYS A 462 12.70 -21.79 4.63
C CYS A 462 11.56 -22.57 3.94
N ALA A 463 11.62 -23.91 3.93
CA ALA A 463 10.54 -24.73 3.39
C ALA A 463 9.20 -24.54 4.14
N LYS A 464 9.23 -24.33 5.46
CA LYS A 464 8.01 -24.01 6.24
C LYS A 464 7.44 -22.64 5.88
N VAL A 465 8.30 -21.64 5.65
CA VAL A 465 7.86 -20.32 5.16
C VAL A 465 7.19 -20.47 3.80
N VAL A 466 7.76 -21.28 2.90
CA VAL A 466 7.15 -21.60 1.61
C VAL A 466 5.80 -22.28 1.80
N ASP A 467 5.69 -23.30 2.65
CA ASP A 467 4.43 -23.99 2.92
C ASP A 467 3.35 -23.03 3.42
N PHE A 468 3.72 -22.10 4.31
CA PHE A 468 2.82 -21.04 4.76
C PHE A 468 2.35 -20.15 3.60
N VAL A 469 3.27 -19.65 2.78
CA VAL A 469 2.94 -18.82 1.61
C VAL A 469 2.03 -19.57 0.63
N LEU A 470 2.31 -20.85 0.37
CA LEU A 470 1.48 -21.69 -0.48
C LEU A 470 0.09 -21.94 0.13
N SER A 471 -0.01 -22.06 1.46
CA SER A 471 -1.31 -22.22 2.15
C SER A 471 -2.22 -21.01 1.96
N LEU A 472 -1.66 -19.79 1.85
CA LEU A 472 -2.41 -18.57 1.57
C LEU A 472 -3.01 -18.55 0.14
N TRP A 473 -2.51 -19.40 -0.77
CA TRP A 473 -3.00 -19.48 -2.15
C TRP A 473 -4.22 -20.41 -2.32
N ASN A 474 -4.72 -21.05 -1.27
CA ASN A 474 -5.95 -21.88 -1.28
C ASN A 474 -6.00 -22.91 -2.44
N ALA A 475 -4.89 -23.54 -2.79
CA ALA A 475 -4.81 -24.42 -3.97
C ALA A 475 -4.47 -25.87 -3.59
N ALA A 476 -5.41 -26.77 -3.87
CA ALA A 476 -5.28 -28.23 -3.76
C ALA A 476 -4.29 -28.85 -4.77
N ASP A 477 -3.46 -28.06 -5.45
CA ASP A 477 -2.43 -28.59 -6.34
C ASP A 477 -1.33 -27.54 -6.57
N ALA A 478 -0.16 -27.75 -5.97
CA ALA A 478 1.02 -26.87 -6.11
C ALA A 478 1.48 -26.68 -7.57
N LYS A 479 0.92 -27.46 -8.51
CA LYS A 479 1.25 -27.40 -9.94
C LYS A 479 0.47 -26.33 -10.72
N LYS A 480 -0.64 -25.80 -10.20
CA LYS A 480 -1.48 -24.78 -10.88
C LYS A 480 -2.32 -23.89 -9.93
N PRO A 481 -1.71 -23.02 -9.10
CA PRO A 481 -2.48 -22.03 -8.37
C PRO A 481 -2.88 -20.91 -9.34
N LEU A 482 -4.04 -21.08 -9.99
CA LEU A 482 -4.71 -20.01 -10.71
C LEU A 482 -5.36 -19.10 -9.67
N ASP A 483 -5.03 -17.81 -9.69
CA ASP A 483 -5.74 -16.83 -8.88
C ASP A 483 -7.13 -16.62 -9.49
N ARG A 484 -8.15 -17.20 -8.86
CA ARG A 484 -9.54 -17.11 -9.34
C ARG A 484 -10.12 -15.69 -9.28
N LYS A 485 -9.50 -14.77 -8.53
CA LYS A 485 -9.94 -13.37 -8.44
C LYS A 485 -9.34 -12.50 -9.54
N SER A 486 -8.06 -12.68 -9.85
CA SER A 486 -7.35 -11.87 -10.86
C SER A 486 -7.20 -12.54 -12.23
N GLY A 487 -7.46 -13.84 -12.34
CA GLY A 487 -7.24 -14.64 -13.54
C GLY A 487 -5.76 -14.96 -13.82
N LYS A 488 -4.83 -14.45 -13.00
CA LYS A 488 -3.38 -14.63 -13.18
C LYS A 488 -2.87 -15.95 -12.60
N ARG A 489 -1.76 -16.46 -13.13
CA ARG A 489 -1.07 -17.63 -12.56
C ARG A 489 -0.10 -17.18 -11.46
N ARG A 490 -0.21 -17.78 -10.27
CA ARG A 490 0.74 -17.48 -9.18
C ARG A 490 2.07 -18.21 -9.40
N VAL A 491 3.18 -17.49 -9.23
CA VAL A 491 4.54 -18.04 -9.33
C VAL A 491 5.36 -17.67 -8.12
N LEU A 492 6.24 -18.59 -7.69
CA LEU A 492 7.11 -18.40 -6.53
C LEU A 492 8.56 -18.29 -6.99
N ILE A 493 9.23 -17.21 -6.61
CA ILE A 493 10.65 -16.97 -6.90
C ILE A 493 11.43 -17.02 -5.58
N GLY A 494 12.48 -17.83 -5.51
CA GLY A 494 13.37 -17.86 -4.35
C GLY A 494 14.60 -17.01 -4.61
N CYS A 495 14.92 -16.06 -3.73
CA CYS A 495 16.13 -15.23 -3.81
C CYS A 495 16.91 -15.34 -2.50
N GLY A 496 18.20 -15.67 -2.58
CA GLY A 496 19.01 -15.85 -1.38
C GLY A 496 20.44 -15.38 -1.58
N LEU A 497 20.97 -14.66 -0.58
CA LEU A 497 22.35 -14.20 -0.53
C LEU A 497 23.18 -15.12 0.37
N SER A 498 24.28 -15.69 -0.15
CA SER A 498 25.24 -16.47 0.66
C SER A 498 24.56 -17.61 1.43
N PHE A 499 24.54 -17.58 2.77
CA PHE A 499 23.80 -18.50 3.63
C PHE A 499 22.31 -18.59 3.24
N GLY A 500 21.67 -17.45 2.96
CA GLY A 500 20.30 -17.42 2.47
C GLY A 500 20.14 -18.14 1.13
N GLY A 501 21.16 -18.10 0.28
CA GLY A 501 21.21 -18.89 -0.96
C GLY A 501 21.17 -20.40 -0.66
N ALA A 502 21.90 -20.86 0.35
CA ALA A 502 21.83 -22.24 0.83
C ALA A 502 20.45 -22.60 1.41
N GLN A 503 19.81 -21.71 2.16
CA GLN A 503 18.45 -21.92 2.68
C GLN A 503 17.44 -22.10 1.55
N ILE A 504 17.50 -21.23 0.53
CA ILE A 504 16.63 -21.30 -0.65
C ILE A 504 16.88 -22.59 -1.43
N ALA A 505 18.15 -22.97 -1.65
CA ALA A 505 18.50 -24.21 -2.32
C ALA A 505 18.02 -25.46 -1.55
N GLY A 506 18.21 -25.49 -0.23
CA GLY A 506 17.72 -26.56 0.64
C GLY A 506 16.19 -26.68 0.62
N SER A 507 15.50 -25.54 0.69
CA SER A 507 14.03 -25.48 0.55
C SER A 507 13.58 -26.00 -0.82
N ALA A 508 14.22 -25.57 -1.91
CA ALA A 508 13.90 -26.01 -3.26
C ALA A 508 14.13 -27.52 -3.47
N ALA A 509 15.15 -28.10 -2.82
CA ALA A 509 15.37 -29.55 -2.83
C ALA A 509 14.28 -30.31 -2.04
N LEU A 510 13.75 -29.72 -0.96
CA LEU A 510 12.63 -30.28 -0.16
C LEU A 510 11.26 -30.06 -0.81
N ARG A 511 11.14 -29.06 -1.68
CA ARG A 511 9.91 -28.63 -2.37
C ARG A 511 10.17 -28.49 -3.86
N THR A 512 10.51 -29.61 -4.49
CA THR A 512 11.01 -29.68 -5.88
C THR A 512 10.09 -29.08 -6.93
N SER A 513 8.80 -28.89 -6.63
CA SER A 513 7.82 -28.28 -7.53
C SER A 513 7.28 -26.91 -7.08
N ALA A 514 7.74 -26.36 -5.95
CA ALA A 514 7.17 -25.12 -5.43
C ALA A 514 7.69 -23.86 -6.13
N TYR A 515 8.97 -23.84 -6.48
CA TYR A 515 9.63 -22.66 -7.06
C TYR A 515 9.57 -22.66 -8.59
N SER A 516 9.16 -21.53 -9.16
CA SER A 516 9.19 -21.28 -10.60
C SER A 516 10.56 -20.84 -11.09
N ALA A 517 11.36 -20.20 -10.23
CA ALA A 517 12.78 -19.91 -10.47
C ALA A 517 13.52 -19.59 -9.17
N LEU A 518 14.85 -19.73 -9.18
CA LEU A 518 15.75 -19.38 -8.08
C LEU A 518 16.80 -18.37 -8.52
N VAL A 519 17.08 -17.37 -7.68
CA VAL A 519 18.17 -16.40 -7.83
C VAL A 519 19.12 -16.58 -6.64
N LEU A 520 20.25 -17.25 -6.88
CA LEU A 520 21.26 -17.52 -5.85
C LEU A 520 22.39 -16.51 -6.01
N ILE A 521 22.49 -15.58 -5.05
CA ILE A 521 23.46 -14.48 -5.05
C ILE A 521 24.61 -14.86 -4.13
N GLU A 522 25.84 -14.81 -4.64
CA GLU A 522 27.05 -15.18 -3.92
C GLU A 522 26.90 -16.48 -3.09
N PRO A 523 26.32 -17.57 -3.64
CA PRO A 523 26.05 -18.77 -2.85
C PRO A 523 27.35 -19.31 -2.28
N ILE A 524 27.52 -19.27 -0.95
CA ILE A 524 28.75 -19.73 -0.30
C ILE A 524 28.69 -21.25 -0.14
N ILE A 525 29.59 -21.97 -0.81
CA ILE A 525 30.02 -23.32 -0.43
C ILE A 525 31.31 -23.18 0.36
N TYR A 526 31.46 -23.89 1.49
CA TYR A 526 32.77 -24.45 1.85
C TYR A 526 32.72 -25.46 3.01
N PRO A 527 33.80 -26.24 3.18
CA PRO A 527 34.79 -25.81 4.17
C PRO A 527 36.17 -25.59 3.57
N MET A 528 36.75 -24.41 3.79
CA MET A 528 38.19 -24.19 3.59
C MET A 528 38.90 -25.22 4.47
N VAL A 529 39.25 -26.37 3.91
CA VAL A 529 40.08 -27.37 4.54
C VAL A 529 41.33 -27.37 3.69
N THR A 530 42.37 -26.72 4.21
CA THR A 530 43.74 -27.10 3.84
C THR A 530 43.84 -28.59 4.15
N GLU A 531 44.06 -29.43 3.13
CA GLU A 531 44.08 -30.90 3.21
C GLU A 531 45.22 -31.47 4.11
N GLU A 532 45.86 -30.67 4.97
CA GLU A 532 46.90 -31.13 5.90
C GLU A 532 46.32 -31.50 7.28
N PRO A 533 46.30 -32.79 7.66
CA PRO A 533 45.85 -33.24 8.99
C PRO A 533 46.67 -32.68 10.16
N SER A 534 47.85 -32.11 9.87
CA SER A 534 48.82 -31.59 10.83
C SER A 534 48.62 -30.11 11.20
N GLN A 535 47.73 -29.37 10.52
CA GLN A 535 47.48 -27.96 10.80
C GLN A 535 46.12 -27.73 11.48
N PRO A 536 46.02 -26.81 12.47
CA PRO A 536 44.74 -26.43 13.04
C PRO A 536 43.84 -25.87 11.93
N VAL A 537 42.60 -26.37 11.82
CA VAL A 537 41.67 -25.86 10.81
C VAL A 537 41.31 -24.42 11.12
N ARG A 538 41.71 -23.49 10.25
CA ARG A 538 41.39 -22.07 10.37
C ARG A 538 40.15 -21.72 9.54
N ASN A 539 39.30 -20.86 10.09
CA ASN A 539 38.19 -20.25 9.35
C ASN A 539 38.27 -18.72 9.54
N PRO A 540 38.93 -18.00 8.61
CA PRO A 540 39.13 -16.56 8.74
C PRO A 540 37.84 -15.75 8.87
N LEU A 541 36.73 -16.22 8.28
CA LEU A 541 35.42 -15.57 8.40
C LEU A 541 34.85 -15.75 9.81
N ALA A 542 34.93 -16.95 10.37
CA ALA A 542 34.50 -17.22 11.74
C ALA A 542 35.35 -16.47 12.78
N GLU A 543 36.67 -16.40 12.57
CA GLU A 543 37.61 -15.66 13.42
C GLU A 543 37.40 -14.14 13.34
N SER A 544 37.04 -13.62 12.16
CA SER A 544 36.68 -12.22 11.97
C SER A 544 35.35 -11.88 12.65
N ALA A 545 34.32 -12.71 12.44
CA ALA A 545 33.01 -12.56 13.05
C ALA A 545 33.09 -12.54 14.58
N GLY A 546 33.85 -13.47 15.17
CA GLY A 546 34.01 -13.58 16.63
C GLY A 546 34.68 -12.38 17.31
N ARG A 547 35.36 -11.50 16.56
CA ARG A 547 36.02 -10.29 17.07
C ARG A 547 35.21 -9.02 16.89
N ARG A 548 33.98 -9.11 16.37
CA ARG A 548 33.13 -7.93 16.15
C ARG A 548 32.71 -7.29 17.47
N LYS A 549 32.73 -5.96 17.50
CA LYS A 549 32.15 -5.19 18.60
C LYS A 549 30.64 -5.44 18.67
N ASN A 550 30.15 -5.83 19.84
CA ASN A 550 28.77 -6.23 20.07
C ASN A 550 27.85 -5.09 20.55
N GLY A 551 28.37 -4.22 21.43
CA GLY A 551 27.59 -3.19 22.12
C GLY A 551 28.07 -1.77 21.81
N PHE A 552 27.12 -0.84 21.74
CA PHE A 552 27.31 0.56 21.35
C PHE A 552 26.48 1.49 22.24
N SER A 553 26.89 2.74 22.38
CA SER A 553 26.19 3.76 23.16
C SER A 553 25.08 4.48 22.38
N SER A 554 25.14 4.48 21.04
CA SER A 554 24.11 5.06 20.18
C SER A 554 24.11 4.40 18.80
N LEU A 555 23.00 4.52 18.05
CA LEU A 555 22.94 4.09 16.65
C LEU A 555 23.91 4.89 15.75
N GLN A 556 24.21 6.15 16.10
CA GLN A 556 25.22 6.95 15.40
C GLN A 556 26.63 6.37 15.61
N GLU A 557 26.93 5.86 16.81
CA GLU A 557 28.19 5.14 17.06
C GLU A 557 28.23 3.82 16.27
N VAL A 558 27.12 3.10 16.18
CA VAL A 558 27.00 1.91 15.32
C VAL A 558 27.35 2.30 13.89
N TYR A 559 26.67 3.29 13.33
CA TYR A 559 26.88 3.74 11.96
C TYR A 559 28.35 4.16 11.71
N ALA A 560 28.93 4.97 12.59
CA ALA A 560 30.33 5.39 12.48
C ALA A 560 31.31 4.20 12.53
N ASN A 561 31.07 3.24 13.43
CA ASN A 561 31.91 2.04 13.53
C ASN A 561 31.81 1.16 12.28
N PHE A 562 30.62 0.99 11.70
CA PHE A 562 30.46 0.17 10.50
C PHE A 562 31.04 0.86 9.27
N THR A 563 30.75 2.14 9.04
CA THR A 563 31.31 2.91 7.91
C THR A 563 32.83 3.07 7.96
N SER A 564 33.45 2.99 9.15
CA SER A 564 34.92 2.97 9.28
C SER A 564 35.58 1.72 8.67
N LYS A 565 34.82 0.64 8.44
CA LYS A 565 35.32 -0.63 7.92
C LYS A 565 35.11 -0.71 6.42
N GLY A 566 36.18 -1.03 5.68
CA GLY A 566 36.15 -1.11 4.21
C GLY A 566 35.03 -1.98 3.63
N PHE A 567 34.66 -3.07 4.32
CA PHE A 567 33.58 -3.98 3.92
C PHE A 567 32.20 -3.30 3.86
N PHE A 568 31.87 -2.43 4.82
CA PHE A 568 30.58 -1.73 4.87
C PHE A 568 30.63 -0.35 4.19
N LYS A 569 31.83 0.20 3.98
CA LYS A 569 32.02 1.50 3.32
C LYS A 569 31.49 1.53 1.88
N VAL A 570 31.43 0.39 1.22
CA VAL A 570 30.92 0.24 -0.15
C VAL A 570 29.41 0.01 -0.22
N TRP A 571 28.74 -0.14 0.92
CA TRP A 571 27.30 -0.31 0.97
C TRP A 571 26.59 1.01 0.68
N GLN A 572 25.43 0.90 0.07
CA GLN A 572 24.51 2.02 -0.06
C GLN A 572 23.98 2.43 1.33
N ASP A 573 23.81 3.73 1.53
CA ASP A 573 23.52 4.29 2.86
C ASP A 573 22.20 3.75 3.44
N ASP A 574 21.17 3.65 2.61
CA ASP A 574 19.87 3.08 2.97
C ASP A 574 19.95 1.60 3.32
N ALA A 575 20.78 0.82 2.64
CA ALA A 575 21.04 -0.58 2.97
C ALA A 575 21.78 -0.74 4.31
N LEU A 576 22.72 0.15 4.61
CA LEU A 576 23.41 0.14 5.90
C LEU A 576 22.46 0.54 7.03
N TRP A 577 21.61 1.54 6.85
CA TRP A 577 20.61 1.92 7.84
C TRP A 577 19.55 0.85 8.05
N ALA A 578 19.08 0.19 6.98
CA ALA A 578 18.16 -0.93 7.11
C ALA A 578 18.79 -2.07 7.93
N TYR A 579 20.07 -2.38 7.72
CA TYR A 579 20.80 -3.31 8.57
C TYR A 579 20.89 -2.84 10.02
N ILE A 580 21.28 -1.59 10.27
CA ILE A 580 21.44 -1.06 11.64
C ILE A 580 20.11 -1.09 12.41
N ASN A 581 19.03 -0.69 11.77
CA ASN A 581 17.70 -0.66 12.40
C ASN A 581 17.18 -2.08 12.67
N GLY A 582 17.44 -3.03 11.77
CA GLY A 582 17.00 -4.42 11.92
C GLY A 582 17.90 -5.28 12.80
N ALA A 583 19.20 -5.03 12.84
CA ALA A 583 20.18 -5.91 13.48
C ALA A 583 20.52 -5.56 14.93
N PHE A 584 20.01 -4.43 15.46
CA PHE A 584 20.30 -3.96 16.81
C PHE A 584 19.05 -3.85 17.67
N TYR A 585 19.19 -4.10 18.98
CA TYR A 585 18.14 -3.86 19.97
C TYR A 585 18.68 -2.99 21.11
N GLU A 586 17.80 -2.22 21.75
CA GLU A 586 18.17 -1.34 22.86
C GLU A 586 17.95 -2.02 24.21
N GLU A 587 18.96 -2.01 25.07
CA GLU A 587 18.89 -2.50 26.45
C GLU A 587 19.80 -1.66 27.34
N GLY A 588 19.23 -1.07 28.40
CA GLY A 588 19.99 -0.28 29.38
C GLY A 588 20.64 0.98 28.78
N GLY A 589 20.01 1.63 27.80
CA GLY A 589 20.55 2.81 27.10
C GLY A 589 21.73 2.51 26.18
N LYS A 590 21.91 1.24 25.79
CA LYS A 590 22.93 0.78 24.84
C LYS A 590 22.28 -0.05 23.75
N TYR A 591 22.93 -0.09 22.59
CA TYR A 591 22.51 -0.86 21.43
C TYR A 591 23.38 -2.11 21.28
N TRP A 592 22.75 -3.27 21.15
CA TRP A 592 23.40 -4.57 21.07
C TRP A 592 23.03 -5.28 19.78
N LEU A 593 23.98 -6.01 19.16
CA LEU A 593 23.64 -6.85 18.02
C LEU A 593 22.69 -7.96 18.44
N LYS A 594 21.61 -8.15 17.67
CA LYS A 594 20.69 -9.28 17.80
C LYS A 594 21.37 -10.60 17.44
N CYS A 595 22.31 -10.59 16.48
CA CYS A 595 23.20 -11.71 16.19
C CYS A 595 24.59 -11.41 16.78
N THR A 596 24.89 -12.01 17.92
CA THR A 596 26.15 -11.80 18.65
C THR A 596 27.36 -12.30 17.83
N PRO A 597 28.57 -11.77 18.09
CA PRO A 597 29.81 -12.25 17.45
C PRO A 597 30.02 -13.77 17.56
N VAL A 598 29.63 -14.37 18.69
CA VAL A 598 29.74 -15.82 18.90
C VAL A 598 28.72 -16.57 18.04
N GLN A 599 27.48 -16.09 17.94
CA GLN A 599 26.45 -16.66 17.07
C GLN A 599 26.84 -16.61 15.59
N GLU A 600 27.32 -15.46 15.13
CA GLU A 600 27.78 -15.29 13.76
C GLU A 600 28.97 -16.21 13.46
N SER A 601 29.95 -16.26 14.36
CA SER A 601 31.10 -17.17 14.26
C SER A 601 30.69 -18.64 14.23
N ALA A 602 29.77 -19.06 15.11
CA ALA A 602 29.25 -20.42 15.17
C ALA A 602 28.52 -20.81 13.88
N SER A 603 27.80 -19.89 13.23
CA SER A 603 27.17 -20.13 11.92
C SER A 603 28.21 -20.39 10.82
N PHE A 604 29.32 -19.66 10.81
CA PHE A 604 30.43 -19.94 9.88
C PHE A 604 31.09 -21.30 10.16
N TRP A 605 31.20 -21.72 11.41
CA TRP A 605 31.70 -23.07 11.76
C TRP A 605 30.72 -24.18 11.37
N GLY A 606 29.42 -23.96 11.56
CA GLY A 606 28.35 -24.90 11.21
C GLY A 606 28.23 -25.15 9.71
N SER A 607 28.77 -24.26 8.86
CA SER A 607 28.84 -24.48 7.41
C SER A 607 29.63 -25.75 7.04
N ARG A 608 30.62 -26.15 7.85
CA ARG A 608 31.55 -27.26 7.53
C ARG A 608 30.88 -28.62 7.44
N THR A 609 29.78 -28.80 8.14
CA THR A 609 29.03 -30.07 8.22
C THR A 609 27.75 -30.03 7.39
N SER A 610 27.52 -28.96 6.63
CA SER A 610 26.32 -28.80 5.81
C SER A 610 26.29 -29.77 4.64
N THR A 611 25.17 -30.45 4.45
CA THR A 611 24.93 -31.36 3.32
C THR A 611 24.08 -30.73 2.22
N VAL A 612 23.72 -29.45 2.34
CA VAL A 612 22.82 -28.75 1.42
C VAL A 612 23.28 -28.82 -0.04
N PHE A 613 24.60 -28.81 -0.28
CA PHE A 613 25.16 -28.85 -1.62
C PHE A 613 25.06 -30.22 -2.29
N ASN A 614 25.01 -31.30 -1.49
CA ASN A 614 24.73 -32.64 -1.99
C ASN A 614 23.29 -32.76 -2.53
N LYS A 615 22.42 -31.80 -2.20
CA LYS A 615 21.01 -31.75 -2.60
C LYS A 615 20.77 -30.90 -3.85
N LEU A 616 21.77 -30.17 -4.36
CA LEU A 616 21.63 -29.38 -5.60
C LEU A 616 21.13 -30.19 -6.81
N PRO A 617 21.54 -31.47 -7.02
CA PRO A 617 21.01 -32.28 -8.11
C PRO A 617 19.51 -32.56 -8.03
N ALA A 618 18.88 -32.40 -6.87
CA ALA A 618 17.44 -32.60 -6.70
C ALA A 618 16.62 -31.35 -7.12
N ILE A 619 17.24 -30.19 -7.30
CA ILE A 619 16.56 -28.93 -7.61
C ILE A 619 16.10 -28.93 -9.06
N GLN A 620 14.79 -28.88 -9.27
CA GLN A 620 14.15 -28.86 -10.59
C GLN A 620 13.80 -27.45 -11.09
N ALA A 621 13.92 -26.45 -10.23
CA ALA A 621 13.62 -25.07 -10.57
C ALA A 621 14.74 -24.47 -11.44
N PRO A 622 14.40 -23.72 -12.52
CA PRO A 622 15.36 -22.91 -13.24
C PRO A 622 16.14 -22.00 -12.29
N THR A 623 17.46 -22.11 -12.29
CA THR A 623 18.33 -21.44 -11.32
C THR A 623 19.28 -20.48 -12.00
N TYR A 624 19.39 -19.29 -11.42
CA TYR A 624 20.21 -18.18 -11.88
C TYR A 624 21.23 -17.88 -10.78
N ILE A 625 22.52 -17.83 -11.13
CA ILE A 625 23.60 -17.55 -10.19
C ILE A 625 24.14 -16.15 -10.45
N VAL A 626 24.27 -15.35 -9.40
CA VAL A 626 24.84 -14.01 -9.46
C VAL A 626 26.09 -13.96 -8.58
N SER A 627 27.23 -13.58 -9.16
CA SER A 627 28.50 -13.52 -8.45
C SER A 627 29.26 -12.22 -8.70
N ALA A 628 30.09 -11.82 -7.74
CA ALA A 628 30.87 -10.61 -7.69
C ALA A 628 32.24 -10.80 -8.37
N THR A 629 32.81 -9.73 -8.94
CA THR A 629 34.13 -9.78 -9.60
C THR A 629 35.24 -9.02 -8.88
N LYS A 630 34.94 -8.17 -7.89
CA LYS A 630 35.96 -7.36 -7.21
C LYS A 630 36.74 -8.10 -6.11
N HIS A 631 36.28 -9.28 -5.69
CA HIS A 631 36.89 -10.05 -4.61
C HIS A 631 36.98 -11.55 -4.95
N ASN A 632 38.19 -12.12 -4.86
CA ASN A 632 38.56 -13.46 -5.33
C ASN A 632 37.98 -14.65 -4.53
N LEU A 633 36.84 -14.55 -3.83
CA LEU A 633 36.18 -15.77 -3.32
C LEU A 633 35.57 -16.61 -4.47
N ALA A 634 35.32 -16.00 -5.64
CA ALA A 634 34.85 -16.67 -6.86
C ALA A 634 35.92 -17.62 -7.47
N ASP A 635 37.20 -17.36 -7.17
CA ASP A 635 38.34 -18.14 -7.66
C ASP A 635 38.84 -19.16 -6.63
N LEU A 636 38.16 -19.30 -5.49
CA LEU A 636 38.49 -20.37 -4.56
C LEU A 636 38.15 -21.73 -5.19
N PRO A 637 39.15 -22.61 -5.43
CA PRO A 637 38.93 -23.87 -6.11
C PRO A 637 38.04 -24.81 -5.28
N ILE A 638 37.00 -25.39 -5.89
CA ILE A 638 36.24 -26.49 -5.29
C ILE A 638 36.73 -27.80 -5.91
N LYS A 639 37.07 -28.76 -5.07
CA LYS A 639 37.43 -30.13 -5.46
C LYS A 639 36.17 -30.99 -5.48
N LEU A 640 35.77 -31.45 -6.66
CA LEU A 640 34.63 -32.35 -6.82
C LEU A 640 34.97 -33.76 -6.29
N PRO A 641 33.97 -34.59 -5.95
CA PRO A 641 34.18 -36.01 -5.62
C PRO A 641 34.91 -36.81 -6.72
N SER A 642 34.90 -36.31 -7.97
CA SER A 642 35.64 -36.84 -9.12
C SER A 642 37.13 -36.47 -9.14
N GLY A 643 37.61 -35.63 -8.22
CA GLY A 643 38.99 -35.13 -8.18
C GLY A 643 39.27 -33.88 -9.02
N GLU A 644 38.31 -33.40 -9.82
CA GLU A 644 38.43 -32.17 -10.63
C GLU A 644 38.38 -30.93 -9.74
N THR A 645 39.17 -29.91 -10.08
CA THR A 645 39.15 -28.59 -9.42
C THR A 645 38.50 -27.56 -10.33
N ILE A 646 37.42 -26.91 -9.87
CA ILE A 646 36.68 -25.93 -10.66
C ILE A 646 36.38 -24.66 -9.86
N GLY A 647 36.24 -23.54 -10.58
CA GLY A 647 35.80 -22.27 -9.99
C GLY A 647 34.44 -22.43 -9.32
N LYS A 648 34.26 -21.76 -8.16
CA LYS A 648 33.10 -21.89 -7.27
C LYS A 648 31.76 -21.86 -8.01
N ASP A 649 31.54 -20.85 -8.83
CA ASP A 649 30.26 -20.66 -9.54
C ASP A 649 30.05 -21.69 -10.66
N ALA A 650 31.12 -22.03 -11.39
CA ALA A 650 31.08 -23.02 -12.45
C ALA A 650 30.78 -24.43 -11.90
N GLY A 651 31.27 -24.74 -10.70
CA GLY A 651 30.96 -26.00 -10.03
C GLY A 651 29.53 -26.11 -9.53
N ILE A 652 28.98 -25.03 -8.97
CA ILE A 652 27.57 -24.97 -8.59
C ILE A 652 26.69 -25.12 -9.83
N ALA A 653 27.00 -24.38 -10.89
CA ALA A 653 26.26 -24.43 -12.15
C ALA A 653 26.25 -25.85 -12.75
N LYS A 654 27.39 -26.56 -12.74
CA LYS A 654 27.48 -27.97 -13.23
C LYS A 654 26.64 -28.95 -12.40
N THR A 655 26.42 -28.66 -11.12
CA THR A 655 25.68 -29.57 -10.19
C THR A 655 24.17 -29.34 -10.24
N LEU A 656 23.73 -28.17 -10.70
CA LEU A 656 22.32 -27.82 -10.85
C LEU A 656 21.79 -28.34 -12.20
N PRO A 657 20.78 -29.24 -12.22
CA PRO A 657 20.24 -29.80 -13.46
C PRO A 657 19.68 -28.75 -14.43
N ARG A 658 19.30 -27.58 -13.92
CA ARG A 658 18.69 -26.47 -14.68
C ARG A 658 19.29 -25.12 -14.31
N CYS A 659 20.62 -25.02 -14.31
CA CYS A 659 21.29 -23.71 -14.29
C CYS A 659 21.05 -23.00 -15.63
N ILE A 660 20.41 -21.83 -15.59
CA ILE A 660 20.08 -21.04 -16.80
C ILE A 660 21.25 -20.14 -17.18
N GLU A 661 21.78 -19.39 -16.22
CA GLU A 661 22.91 -18.49 -16.42
C GLU A 661 23.69 -18.25 -15.13
N VAL A 662 24.97 -17.93 -15.30
CA VAL A 662 25.86 -17.42 -14.26
C VAL A 662 26.25 -16.01 -14.66
N VAL A 663 25.84 -15.01 -13.88
CA VAL A 663 26.06 -13.60 -14.14
C VAL A 663 27.13 -13.07 -13.19
N ARG A 664 28.09 -12.32 -13.75
CA ARG A 664 29.17 -11.68 -13.00
C ARG A 664 28.97 -10.17 -12.94
N VAL A 665 29.06 -9.61 -11.74
CA VAL A 665 28.76 -8.19 -11.45
C VAL A 665 29.98 -7.51 -10.84
N ALA A 666 30.26 -6.28 -11.26
CA ALA A 666 31.41 -5.48 -10.81
C ALA A 666 31.23 -4.88 -9.40
N THR A 667 30.83 -5.70 -8.43
CA THR A 667 30.65 -5.37 -7.01
C THR A 667 31.54 -6.28 -6.14
N GLY A 668 31.53 -6.06 -4.83
CA GLY A 668 31.97 -7.02 -3.83
C GLY A 668 30.87 -8.04 -3.48
N HIS A 669 31.09 -8.83 -2.42
CA HIS A 669 30.26 -9.99 -2.06
C HIS A 669 28.86 -9.63 -1.56
N MET A 670 28.60 -8.38 -1.19
CA MET A 670 27.29 -7.96 -0.67
C MET A 670 26.50 -7.27 -1.77
N ILE A 671 26.31 -7.97 -2.89
CA ILE A 671 25.73 -7.43 -4.13
C ILE A 671 24.42 -6.67 -3.89
N PRO A 672 23.44 -7.17 -3.10
CA PRO A 672 22.19 -6.44 -2.88
C PRO A 672 22.37 -5.14 -2.09
N GLN A 673 23.40 -5.04 -1.25
CA GLN A 673 23.68 -3.86 -0.44
C GLN A 673 24.62 -2.88 -1.12
N GLU A 674 25.41 -3.33 -2.09
CA GLU A 674 26.26 -2.49 -2.94
C GLU A 674 25.50 -1.97 -4.18
N ASP A 675 24.62 -2.80 -4.75
CA ASP A 675 23.89 -2.52 -5.99
C ASP A 675 22.47 -3.12 -5.98
N LYS A 676 21.58 -2.53 -5.16
CA LYS A 676 20.16 -2.90 -5.11
C LYS A 676 19.45 -2.76 -6.46
N GLU A 677 19.91 -1.83 -7.29
CA GLU A 677 19.38 -1.55 -8.63
C GLU A 677 19.57 -2.75 -9.56
N PHE A 678 20.79 -3.28 -9.60
CA PHE A 678 21.09 -4.49 -10.35
C PHE A 678 20.21 -5.66 -9.88
N VAL A 679 20.17 -5.91 -8.57
CA VAL A 679 19.46 -7.08 -8.03
C VAL A 679 17.96 -7.01 -8.31
N ALA A 680 17.33 -5.86 -8.11
CA ALA A 680 15.91 -5.67 -8.43
C ALA A 680 15.62 -5.86 -9.92
N LYS A 681 16.42 -5.25 -10.81
CA LYS A 681 16.28 -5.43 -12.26
C LYS A 681 16.48 -6.89 -12.67
N TYR A 682 17.41 -7.58 -12.03
CA TYR A 682 17.72 -8.97 -12.33
C TYR A 682 16.60 -9.92 -11.89
N ILE A 683 16.04 -9.73 -10.69
CA ILE A 683 14.85 -10.47 -10.25
C ILE A 683 13.68 -10.19 -11.20
N ASN A 684 13.48 -8.94 -11.62
CA ASN A 684 12.45 -8.60 -12.60
C ASN A 684 12.65 -9.33 -13.95
N LYS A 685 13.88 -9.38 -14.47
CA LYS A 685 14.24 -10.18 -15.66
C LYS A 685 13.84 -11.65 -15.47
N VAL A 686 14.13 -12.24 -14.31
CA VAL A 686 13.77 -13.64 -14.00
C VAL A 686 12.26 -13.84 -13.92
N VAL A 687 11.51 -12.86 -13.39
CA VAL A 687 10.05 -12.87 -13.35
C VAL A 687 9.47 -12.83 -14.77
N GLN A 688 9.98 -11.95 -15.64
CA GLN A 688 9.57 -11.86 -17.05
C GLN A 688 9.86 -13.16 -17.80
N GLN A 689 11.05 -13.73 -17.68
CA GLN A 689 11.37 -15.03 -18.27
C GLN A 689 10.50 -16.18 -17.73
N THR A 690 10.00 -16.04 -16.50
CA THR A 690 9.04 -16.98 -15.94
C THR A 690 7.66 -16.81 -16.55
N GLU A 691 7.22 -15.58 -16.79
CA GLU A 691 5.99 -15.26 -17.52
C GLU A 691 5.99 -15.81 -18.95
N ASP A 692 7.08 -15.61 -19.69
CA ASP A 692 7.23 -16.09 -21.07
C ASP A 692 7.08 -17.62 -21.12
N ARG A 693 7.79 -18.35 -20.25
CA ARG A 693 7.69 -19.82 -20.13
C ARG A 693 6.30 -20.30 -19.75
N VAL A 694 5.57 -19.53 -18.94
CA VAL A 694 4.19 -19.84 -18.57
C VAL A 694 3.24 -19.61 -19.76
N SER A 695 3.45 -18.54 -20.52
CA SER A 695 2.61 -18.11 -21.64
C SER A 695 2.74 -19.00 -22.87
N GLU A 696 3.95 -19.48 -23.17
CA GLU A 696 4.22 -20.37 -24.31
C GLU A 696 3.65 -21.79 -24.13
N GLY A 697 3.00 -22.08 -23.00
CA GLY A 697 2.41 -23.39 -22.73
C GLY A 697 3.45 -24.53 -22.70
N ILE A 698 4.74 -24.19 -22.58
CA ILE A 698 5.82 -25.16 -22.46
C ILE A 698 5.52 -25.99 -21.22
N ARG A 699 5.01 -27.21 -21.45
CA ARG A 699 4.92 -28.24 -20.42
C ARG A 699 6.31 -28.30 -19.79
N MET A 700 6.38 -28.16 -18.47
CA MET A 700 7.51 -28.70 -17.72
C MET A 700 7.57 -30.18 -18.09
N MET A 701 8.38 -30.52 -19.09
CA MET A 701 8.57 -31.90 -19.47
C MET A 701 9.14 -32.60 -18.22
N PRO A 702 8.55 -33.72 -17.78
CA PRO A 702 9.27 -34.61 -16.90
C PRO A 702 10.50 -35.03 -17.71
N GLY A 703 11.69 -34.64 -17.23
CA GLY A 703 12.91 -35.27 -17.73
C GLY A 703 12.71 -36.77 -17.59
N LYS A 704 12.96 -37.52 -18.66
CA LYS A 704 12.91 -38.98 -18.64
C LYS A 704 13.75 -39.46 -17.45
N LEU A 705 13.14 -40.37 -16.68
CA LEU A 705 13.73 -41.16 -15.60
C LEU A 705 15.13 -41.69 -15.95
#